data_AF-A0A843DKE0-F1
#
_entry.id   AF-A0A843DKE0-F1
#
_cell.length_a   1.000
_cell.length_b   1.000
_cell.length_c   1.000
_cell.angle_alpha   90.00
_cell.angle_beta   90.00
_cell.angle_gamma   90.00
#
_symmetry.space_group_name_H-M   'P 1'
#
loop_
_entity.id
_entity.type
_entity.pdbx_description
1 polymer ?
#
loop_
_entity_poly.entity_id
_entity_poly.type
_entity_poly.pdbx_seq_one_letter_code
_entity_poly.pdbx_strand_id
1 'polypeptide(L)'
;MMKQLYWCPNCNIPLLAKTCACKTESVKIDLQQPYDVRPALKADYDLILRLIQERFGEKVTLPHILVLNKAGGMDRNDLIIANGVRFAWLSFDQSKRRFALDIEAEALPWLIGKADRGIVRLEDAAVSVPEGRLGGKKIAVKPQDIEDGIVIVRYKSKYGTGILKGESLKIKELGAVEPAKQLPNPTWADAVSKNAFHLKNMERTAVREIRQNLSLKPTINCSFSGGKDSTAVWHIAQKAGVENAFFIDTGLEFPETIEFVKSQNVEFISKAGNFWQAVEKAGPPAKDHRWCCKLLKLNPLKVHLNETGECLTVQGNRWYESWNRAELEAVTQNPNNPLQLNISPIRSWRALDVFFYLWLKEVPYNPLYEMGYERIGCYLCPAMLEAEQENMHRTHPAMAERWDEFLNRWAADRGLPEEYISWGLWRWKELPPKMKELVREKGLDLTEKPVKRSTPASVAHLMPEHQRENLVDDTPEPAVPELDVEKIRSDFPMIGDIIYLDNGATSFSPQSVITAAAEFDQNYRANVGRGVHRLSKIATQKYWHAHQKVAKFINGEAGTVVFTKNSTEALNMVARGIPFKEGDTVVATILEHHSNLLPWRALAAKGVNLRIVGIREDFTLDMDELRTVLEEDKSVRLVTVTHASNVTGTVTPVEEIGRLCKEKGVALCVDGAQAAPHRKVDVEALGADYYIFSGHKMLGPTGTGVLWMREENLEPLFLGGGMVESVSDDSFVPAS
;
A
#
# COMPACT_ATOMS: atom_id res chain seq x y z
N MET A 1 3.32 -15.24 8.40
CA MET A 1 4.19 -14.06 8.58
C MET A 1 4.56 -13.92 10.05
N MET A 2 5.85 -13.73 10.36
CA MET A 2 6.25 -13.40 11.72
C MET A 2 5.92 -11.92 11.96
N LYS A 3 4.98 -11.65 12.88
CA LYS A 3 4.56 -10.31 13.32
C LYS A 3 5.33 -9.85 14.57
N GLN A 4 6.39 -10.58 14.91
CA GLN A 4 7.05 -10.51 16.21
C GLN A 4 8.56 -10.48 16.02
N LEU A 5 9.23 -9.72 16.88
CA LEU A 5 10.66 -9.83 17.12
C LEU A 5 10.86 -10.70 18.37
N TYR A 6 11.83 -11.62 18.32
CA TYR A 6 12.22 -12.39 19.49
C TYR A 6 13.42 -11.73 20.16
N TRP A 7 13.50 -11.78 21.48
CA TRP A 7 14.61 -11.23 22.25
C TRP A 7 15.13 -12.26 23.24
N CYS A 8 16.45 -12.44 23.32
CA CYS A 8 17.05 -13.30 24.33
C CYS A 8 17.23 -12.52 25.64
N PRO A 9 16.52 -12.84 26.74
CA PRO A 9 16.67 -12.11 27.99
C PRO A 9 18.03 -12.35 28.66
N ASN A 10 18.66 -13.49 28.39
CA ASN A 10 19.97 -13.84 28.96
C ASN A 10 21.14 -13.21 28.20
N CYS A 11 21.14 -13.28 26.86
CA CYS A 11 22.19 -12.67 26.04
C CYS A 11 21.94 -11.18 25.74
N ASN A 12 20.74 -10.69 26.01
CA ASN A 12 20.28 -9.33 25.72
C ASN A 12 20.42 -8.91 24.24
N ILE A 13 19.98 -9.78 23.33
CA ILE A 13 20.07 -9.56 21.88
C ILE A 13 18.74 -9.83 21.17
N PRO A 14 18.49 -9.19 20.02
CA PRO A 14 17.41 -9.57 19.12
C PRO A 14 17.72 -10.90 18.44
N LEU A 15 16.67 -11.69 18.22
CA LEU A 15 16.72 -12.99 17.57
C LEU A 15 15.80 -13.00 16.35
N LEU A 16 16.31 -13.56 15.26
CA LEU A 16 15.55 -13.74 14.01
C LEU A 16 14.62 -14.96 14.09
N ALA A 17 14.83 -15.85 15.07
CA ALA A 17 14.03 -17.04 15.34
C ALA A 17 13.72 -17.19 16.85
N LYS A 18 12.82 -18.11 17.20
CA LYS A 18 12.33 -18.35 18.57
C LYS A 18 13.41 -18.77 19.58
N THR A 19 14.53 -19.32 19.13
CA THR A 19 15.52 -19.93 20.02
C THR A 19 16.87 -19.24 19.89
N CYS A 20 17.41 -18.83 21.02
CA CYS A 20 18.80 -18.37 21.09
C CYS A 20 19.75 -19.56 21.11
N ALA A 21 20.97 -19.39 20.60
CA ALA A 21 22.04 -20.38 20.73
C ALA A 21 22.39 -20.71 22.20
N CYS A 22 22.06 -19.83 23.17
CA CYS A 22 22.24 -20.08 24.60
C CYS A 22 21.12 -20.95 25.24
N LYS A 23 20.16 -21.46 24.45
CA LYS A 23 19.03 -22.29 24.88
C LYS A 23 18.01 -21.64 25.83
N THR A 24 18.16 -20.37 26.17
CA THR A 24 17.17 -19.60 26.93
C THR A 24 15.92 -19.35 26.08
N GLU A 25 14.74 -19.44 26.69
CA GLU A 25 13.48 -19.06 26.06
C GLU A 25 13.48 -17.57 25.70
N SER A 26 13.07 -17.26 24.47
CA SER A 26 13.00 -15.88 23.99
C SER A 26 11.73 -15.19 24.46
N VAL A 27 11.83 -13.89 24.75
CA VAL A 27 10.67 -13.00 24.89
C VAL A 27 10.18 -12.57 23.51
N LYS A 28 8.86 -12.44 23.35
CA LYS A 28 8.24 -11.92 22.13
C LYS A 28 7.95 -10.45 22.29
N ILE A 29 8.31 -9.67 21.28
CA ILE A 29 8.01 -8.24 21.19
C ILE A 29 7.09 -8.06 19.99
N ASP A 30 5.88 -7.58 20.25
CA ASP A 30 4.91 -7.30 19.20
C ASP A 30 5.35 -6.07 18.40
N LEU A 31 5.34 -6.22 17.07
CA LEU A 31 5.76 -5.19 16.14
C LEU A 31 4.57 -4.41 15.58
N GLN A 32 4.81 -3.13 15.34
CA GLN A 32 3.93 -2.22 14.62
C GLN A 32 4.03 -2.45 13.12
N GLN A 33 2.90 -2.29 12.42
CA GLN A 33 2.84 -2.40 10.97
C GLN A 33 3.64 -1.25 10.31
N PRO A 34 4.44 -1.55 9.26
CA PRO A 34 4.42 -2.76 8.42
C PRO A 34 5.29 -3.92 8.92
N TYR A 35 5.69 -3.96 10.19
CA TYR A 35 6.53 -4.97 10.84
C TYR A 35 7.99 -4.98 10.39
N ASP A 36 8.43 -3.93 9.68
CA ASP A 36 9.85 -3.76 9.36
C ASP A 36 10.59 -3.26 10.60
N VAL A 37 11.66 -3.97 10.92
CA VAL A 37 12.60 -3.61 11.97
C VAL A 37 13.98 -3.46 11.37
N ARG A 38 14.77 -2.52 11.87
CA ARG A 38 16.15 -2.29 11.46
C ARG A 38 17.04 -1.97 12.67
N PRO A 39 18.35 -2.20 12.59
CA PRO A 39 19.26 -1.68 13.60
C PRO A 39 19.21 -0.14 13.62
N ALA A 40 19.33 0.45 14.81
CA ALA A 40 19.77 1.83 14.93
C ALA A 40 21.28 1.86 14.62
N LEU A 41 21.63 2.52 13.52
CA LEU A 41 23.03 2.71 13.11
C LEU A 41 23.61 3.95 13.79
N LYS A 42 24.86 4.30 13.50
CA LYS A 42 25.59 5.33 14.25
C LYS A 42 24.78 6.63 14.44
N ALA A 43 24.32 7.26 13.36
CA ALA A 43 23.56 8.51 13.46
C ALA A 43 22.22 8.37 14.20
N ASP A 44 21.54 7.22 14.09
CA ASP A 44 20.31 6.97 14.85
C ASP A 44 20.62 6.85 16.35
N TYR A 45 21.67 6.11 16.69
CA TYR A 45 22.10 5.90 18.07
C TYR A 45 22.49 7.23 18.73
N ASP A 46 23.35 8.00 18.06
CA ASP A 46 23.82 9.32 18.52
C ASP A 46 22.63 10.27 18.72
N LEU A 47 21.65 10.26 17.81
CA LEU A 47 20.42 11.05 17.93
C LEU A 47 19.59 10.65 19.15
N ILE A 48 19.33 9.36 19.34
CA ILE A 48 18.49 8.85 20.45
C ILE A 48 19.18 9.10 21.79
N LEU A 49 20.49 8.87 21.87
CA LEU A 49 21.28 9.13 23.07
C LEU A 49 21.25 10.62 23.43
N ARG A 50 21.45 11.51 22.45
CA ARG A 50 21.36 12.95 22.67
C ARG A 50 19.98 13.36 23.18
N LEU A 51 18.90 12.95 22.51
CA LEU A 51 17.53 13.31 22.91
C LEU A 51 17.18 12.80 24.31
N ILE A 52 17.60 11.58 24.66
CA ILE A 52 17.29 11.03 25.98
C ILE A 52 18.10 11.72 27.08
N GLN A 53 19.37 12.04 26.82
CA GLN A 53 20.21 12.76 27.77
C GLN A 53 19.77 14.21 27.91
N GLU A 54 19.44 14.91 26.81
CA GLU A 54 18.81 16.24 26.79
C GLU A 54 17.57 16.28 27.68
N ARG A 55 16.77 15.20 27.68
CA ARG A 55 15.53 15.15 28.47
C ARG A 55 15.72 14.74 29.93
N PHE A 56 16.57 13.75 30.20
CA PHE A 56 16.62 13.05 31.50
C PHE A 56 17.97 13.16 32.24
N GLY A 57 19.01 13.67 31.59
CA GLY A 57 20.33 13.92 32.18
C GLY A 57 21.43 13.05 31.58
N GLU A 58 22.68 13.51 31.66
CA GLU A 58 23.85 12.86 31.01
C GLU A 58 24.19 11.48 31.60
N LYS A 59 23.78 11.20 32.84
CA LYS A 59 23.96 9.89 33.49
C LYS A 59 23.11 8.79 32.85
N VAL A 60 22.08 9.15 32.09
CA VAL A 60 21.27 8.19 31.35
C VAL A 60 22.10 7.63 30.19
N THR A 61 22.13 6.30 30.11
CA THR A 61 22.91 5.53 29.14
C THR A 61 21.99 4.57 28.39
N LEU A 62 22.32 4.26 27.15
CA LEU A 62 21.59 3.31 26.32
C LEU A 62 22.41 2.02 26.16
N PRO A 63 21.76 0.84 26.01
CA PRO A 63 22.48 -0.36 25.60
C PRO A 63 23.06 -0.16 24.19
N HIS A 64 24.11 -0.90 23.82
CA HIS A 64 24.72 -0.80 22.50
C HIS A 64 23.78 -1.23 21.36
N ILE A 65 22.82 -2.10 21.65
CA ILE A 65 21.83 -2.59 20.67
C ILE A 65 20.50 -1.87 20.87
N LEU A 66 20.12 -1.09 19.86
CA LEU A 66 18.78 -0.53 19.71
C LEU A 66 18.19 -1.01 18.39
N VAL A 67 16.95 -1.50 18.42
CA VAL A 67 16.21 -1.90 17.22
C VAL A 67 15.10 -0.87 16.99
N LEU A 68 14.97 -0.39 15.76
CA LEU A 68 13.93 0.55 15.35
C LEU A 68 12.85 -0.22 14.58
N ASN A 69 11.62 -0.17 15.07
CA ASN A 69 10.46 -0.70 14.40
C ASN A 69 9.67 0.45 13.76
N LYS A 70 9.65 0.46 12.44
CA LYS A 70 8.91 1.45 11.65
C LYS A 70 7.41 1.36 11.90
N ALA A 71 6.77 2.51 12.09
CA ALA A 71 5.33 2.62 12.25
C ALA A 71 4.74 3.72 11.36
N GLY A 72 3.42 3.73 11.23
CA GLY A 72 2.71 4.83 10.56
C GLY A 72 2.82 6.14 11.35
N GLY A 73 3.09 7.25 10.66
CA GLY A 73 3.18 8.60 11.22
C GLY A 73 2.98 9.67 10.15
N MET A 74 3.10 10.96 10.51
CA MET A 74 3.13 12.06 9.52
C MET A 74 4.41 12.03 8.67
N ASP A 75 5.53 11.66 9.31
CA ASP A 75 6.84 11.50 8.69
C ASP A 75 7.56 10.29 9.32
N ARG A 76 8.81 10.46 9.78
CA ARG A 76 9.52 9.45 10.57
C ARG A 76 8.80 9.18 11.90
N ASN A 77 8.48 7.91 12.15
CA ASN A 77 7.91 7.42 13.39
C ASN A 77 8.40 5.98 13.64
N ASP A 78 9.27 5.81 14.63
CA ASP A 78 9.92 4.55 14.97
C ASP A 78 9.66 4.20 16.44
N LEU A 79 9.19 2.98 16.71
CA LEU A 79 9.25 2.40 18.04
C LEU A 79 10.66 1.86 18.29
N ILE A 80 11.35 2.44 19.26
CA ILE A 80 12.65 2.00 19.75
C ILE A 80 12.43 0.80 20.67
N ILE A 81 13.13 -0.29 20.39
CA ILE A 81 13.17 -1.50 21.19
C ILE A 81 14.59 -1.64 21.74
N ALA A 82 14.69 -1.78 23.06
CA ALA A 82 15.97 -1.91 23.77
C ALA A 82 15.77 -2.81 25.00
N ASN A 83 16.78 -3.60 25.35
CA ASN A 83 16.74 -4.51 26.50
C ASN A 83 15.51 -5.46 26.52
N GLY A 84 14.98 -5.81 25.34
CA GLY A 84 13.83 -6.70 25.22
C GLY A 84 12.46 -6.07 25.50
N VAL A 85 12.39 -4.75 25.61
CA VAL A 85 11.16 -4.00 25.90
C VAL A 85 10.92 -2.87 24.88
N ARG A 86 9.67 -2.40 24.81
CA ARG A 86 9.32 -1.18 24.08
C ARG A 86 9.88 0.01 24.85
N PHE A 87 10.87 0.68 24.30
CA PHE A 87 11.67 1.64 25.05
C PHE A 87 11.15 3.07 24.91
N ALA A 88 10.99 3.54 23.67
CA ALA A 88 10.51 4.88 23.40
C ALA A 88 10.00 4.99 21.96
N TRP A 89 9.20 6.00 21.68
CA TRP A 89 8.87 6.43 20.33
C TRP A 89 9.79 7.56 19.91
N LEU A 90 10.40 7.42 18.74
CA LEU A 90 11.12 8.48 18.04
C LEU A 90 10.24 8.98 16.89
N SER A 91 9.88 10.26 16.91
CA SER A 91 9.06 10.88 15.88
C SER A 91 9.69 12.18 15.38
N PHE A 92 9.39 12.57 14.14
CA PHE A 92 9.79 13.87 13.60
C PHE A 92 8.58 14.79 13.50
N ASP A 93 8.61 15.91 14.22
CA ASP A 93 7.60 16.96 14.13
C ASP A 93 7.91 17.84 12.91
N GLN A 94 7.16 17.66 11.84
CA GLN A 94 7.33 18.40 10.58
C GLN A 94 7.14 19.91 10.76
N SER A 95 6.22 20.34 11.63
CA SER A 95 5.93 21.76 11.82
C SER A 95 7.05 22.50 12.56
N LYS A 96 7.75 21.78 13.45
CA LYS A 96 8.87 22.31 14.23
C LYS A 96 10.24 21.91 13.67
N ARG A 97 10.26 21.08 12.62
CA ARG A 97 11.44 20.47 12.01
C ARG A 97 12.41 19.86 13.03
N ARG A 98 11.89 19.20 14.07
CA ARG A 98 12.71 18.61 15.13
C ARG A 98 12.23 17.22 15.51
N PHE A 99 13.18 16.40 15.96
CA PHE A 99 12.85 15.10 16.55
C PHE A 99 12.27 15.26 17.95
N ALA A 100 11.32 14.39 18.26
CA ALA A 100 10.76 14.23 19.59
C ALA A 100 10.90 12.77 20.03
N LEU A 101 11.18 12.59 21.31
CA LEU A 101 11.28 11.29 21.96
C LEU A 101 10.16 11.17 23.00
N ASP A 102 9.45 10.04 23.02
CA ASP A 102 8.39 9.75 23.99
C ASP A 102 8.63 8.37 24.61
N ILE A 103 9.11 8.34 25.86
CA ILE A 103 9.44 7.09 26.56
C ILE A 103 8.18 6.29 26.94
N GLU A 104 8.28 4.97 26.86
CA GLU A 104 7.26 4.02 27.34
C GLU A 104 7.52 3.65 28.81
N ALA A 105 6.51 3.26 29.60
CA ALA A 105 6.79 2.83 30.99
C ALA A 105 7.76 1.66 31.10
N GLU A 106 7.79 0.78 30.10
CA GLU A 106 8.70 -0.36 30.11
C GLU A 106 10.19 0.07 30.12
N ALA A 107 10.50 1.32 29.72
CA ALA A 107 11.84 1.89 29.82
C ALA A 107 12.19 2.40 31.22
N LEU A 108 11.22 2.69 32.08
CA LEU A 108 11.45 3.31 33.39
C LEU A 108 12.46 2.57 34.27
N PRO A 109 12.50 1.21 34.34
CA PRO A 109 13.52 0.48 35.07
C PRO A 109 14.96 0.87 34.68
N TRP A 110 15.17 1.31 33.44
CA TRP A 110 16.49 1.68 32.91
C TRP A 110 16.84 3.15 33.08
N LEU A 111 15.85 3.99 33.40
CA LEU A 111 16.00 5.44 33.55
C LEU A 111 16.01 5.88 35.01
N ILE A 112 15.20 5.25 35.87
CA ILE A 112 15.10 5.59 37.28
C ILE A 112 16.43 5.33 37.99
N GLY A 113 16.84 6.27 38.84
CA GLY A 113 18.12 6.24 39.54
C GLY A 113 19.30 6.82 38.75
N LYS A 114 19.15 6.96 37.42
CA LYS A 114 20.12 7.67 36.56
C LYS A 114 19.61 9.05 36.15
N ALA A 115 18.32 9.18 35.88
CA ALA A 115 17.72 10.45 35.51
C ALA A 115 17.77 11.45 36.67
N ASP A 116 18.26 12.66 36.39
CA ASP A 116 18.34 13.77 37.35
C ASP A 116 17.57 15.03 36.90
N ARG A 117 17.05 15.05 35.67
CA ARG A 117 16.12 16.07 35.14
C ARG A 117 14.92 15.44 34.42
N GLY A 118 13.92 16.24 34.06
CA GLY A 118 12.71 15.77 33.37
C GLY A 118 11.80 14.90 34.26
N ILE A 119 11.89 15.06 35.58
CA ILE A 119 11.11 14.31 36.58
C ILE A 119 10.15 15.27 37.29
N VAL A 120 8.85 14.99 37.21
CA VAL A 120 7.83 15.70 37.99
C VAL A 120 7.47 14.89 39.22
N ARG A 121 7.77 15.44 40.41
CA ARG A 121 7.39 14.87 41.70
C ARG A 121 6.05 15.44 42.12
N LEU A 122 5.01 14.60 42.17
CA LEU A 122 3.64 15.07 42.40
C LEU A 122 3.45 15.69 43.78
N GLU A 123 4.23 15.25 44.78
CA GLU A 123 4.21 15.79 46.14
C GLU A 123 4.59 17.27 46.19
N ASP A 124 5.51 17.68 45.31
CA ASP A 124 6.07 19.03 45.28
C ASP A 124 5.30 19.91 44.27
N ALA A 125 5.00 19.33 43.11
CA ALA A 125 4.52 20.04 41.93
C ALA A 125 3.00 20.12 41.82
N ALA A 126 2.22 19.14 42.30
CA ALA A 126 0.78 19.13 42.07
C ALA A 126 0.07 20.19 42.94
N VAL A 127 -0.90 20.91 42.35
CA VAL A 127 -1.78 21.83 43.10
C VAL A 127 -2.73 21.02 44.00
N SER A 128 -3.26 19.92 43.46
CA SER A 128 -3.99 18.91 44.22
C SER A 128 -3.84 17.55 43.52
N VAL A 129 -3.75 16.47 44.31
CA VAL A 129 -3.65 15.10 43.79
C VAL A 129 -5.00 14.41 43.98
N PRO A 130 -5.71 14.03 42.89
CA PRO A 130 -7.00 13.36 42.99
C PRO A 130 -6.90 12.00 43.69
N GLU A 131 -7.94 11.61 44.44
CA GLU A 131 -8.01 10.27 45.03
C GLU A 131 -8.16 9.17 43.95
N GLY A 132 -7.66 7.97 44.25
CA GLY A 132 -7.76 6.80 43.37
C GLY A 132 -6.67 6.69 42.29
N ARG A 133 -6.95 5.96 41.21
CA ARG A 133 -6.00 5.70 40.11
C ARG A 133 -5.61 7.00 39.40
N LEU A 134 -4.31 7.26 39.26
CA LEU A 134 -3.78 8.50 38.66
C LEU A 134 -3.51 8.40 37.15
N GLY A 135 -3.24 7.20 36.63
CA GLY A 135 -3.05 6.99 35.19
C GLY A 135 -4.27 7.43 34.37
N GLY A 136 -4.03 8.20 33.31
CA GLY A 136 -5.04 8.83 32.45
C GLY A 136 -5.52 10.21 32.91
N LYS A 137 -5.23 10.62 34.15
CA LYS A 137 -5.72 11.91 34.70
C LYS A 137 -4.87 13.08 34.25
N LYS A 138 -5.53 14.24 34.08
CA LYS A 138 -4.90 15.55 33.87
C LYS A 138 -4.94 16.31 35.20
N ILE A 139 -3.79 16.78 35.66
CA ILE A 139 -3.66 17.52 36.92
C ILE A 139 -3.01 18.88 36.68
N ALA A 140 -3.37 19.86 37.49
CA ALA A 140 -2.69 21.15 37.53
C ALA A 140 -1.40 21.01 38.34
N VAL A 141 -0.30 21.53 37.81
CA VAL A 141 1.01 21.56 38.46
C VAL A 141 1.49 23.00 38.54
N LYS A 142 2.19 23.33 39.62
CA LYS A 142 2.89 24.62 39.77
C LYS A 142 3.92 24.77 38.64
N PRO A 143 4.26 26.00 38.22
CA PRO A 143 5.35 26.25 37.29
C PRO A 143 6.61 25.44 37.65
N GLN A 144 7.15 24.71 36.68
CA GLN A 144 8.36 23.89 36.83
C GLN A 144 9.42 24.40 35.86
N ASP A 145 10.69 24.31 36.24
CA ASP A 145 11.82 24.48 35.32
C ASP A 145 12.06 23.18 34.52
N ILE A 146 11.02 22.74 33.81
CA ILE A 146 11.02 21.53 32.99
C ILE A 146 10.33 21.88 31.66
N GLU A 147 11.03 21.69 30.54
CA GLU A 147 10.44 21.93 29.21
C GLU A 147 9.19 21.05 29.00
N ASP A 148 8.19 21.61 28.31
CA ASP A 148 7.01 20.86 27.86
C ASP A 148 7.40 19.57 27.12
N GLY A 149 6.62 18.51 27.33
CA GLY A 149 6.85 17.20 26.71
C GLY A 149 6.76 16.03 27.69
N ILE A 150 7.37 14.90 27.32
CA ILE A 150 7.34 13.66 28.12
C ILE A 150 8.15 13.80 29.41
N VAL A 151 7.60 13.43 30.55
CA VAL A 151 8.30 13.47 31.85
C VAL A 151 8.17 12.13 32.56
N ILE A 152 9.14 11.84 33.42
CA ILE A 152 8.98 10.79 34.43
C ILE A 152 8.13 11.38 35.55
N VAL A 153 7.02 10.73 35.87
CA VAL A 153 6.17 11.10 37.00
C VAL A 153 6.55 10.26 38.19
N ARG A 154 6.83 10.90 39.32
CA ARG A 154 7.04 10.24 40.61
C ARG A 154 5.95 10.63 41.58
N TYR A 155 5.40 9.65 42.27
CA TYR A 155 4.51 9.87 43.42
C TYR A 155 4.73 8.79 44.46
N LYS A 156 5.21 9.18 45.63
CA LYS A 156 5.69 8.31 46.70
C LYS A 156 6.81 7.40 46.16
N SER A 157 6.62 6.08 46.26
CA SER A 157 7.49 5.05 45.70
C SER A 157 7.11 4.61 44.28
N LYS A 158 6.09 5.23 43.66
CA LYS A 158 5.62 4.86 42.33
C LYS A 158 6.21 5.78 41.26
N TYR A 159 6.44 5.19 40.10
CA TYR A 159 6.95 5.88 38.91
C TYR A 159 6.05 5.62 37.71
N GLY A 160 6.11 6.53 36.74
CA GLY A 160 5.25 6.53 35.58
C GLY A 160 5.74 7.50 34.52
N THR A 161 4.97 7.59 33.44
CA THR A 161 5.21 8.54 32.34
C THR A 161 4.07 9.55 32.27
N GLY A 162 4.34 10.77 31.82
CA GLY A 162 3.32 11.81 31.67
C GLY A 162 3.71 12.88 30.66
N ILE A 163 2.75 13.67 30.19
CA ILE A 163 2.99 14.78 29.27
C ILE A 163 2.76 16.09 30.01
N LEU A 164 3.81 16.87 30.19
CA LEU A 164 3.77 18.23 30.73
C LEU A 164 3.49 19.22 29.60
N LYS A 165 2.53 20.12 29.81
CA LYS A 165 2.20 21.23 28.92
C LYS A 165 1.84 22.47 29.74
N GLY A 166 2.79 23.38 29.90
CA GLY A 166 2.72 24.49 30.84
C GLY A 166 2.42 23.98 32.25
N GLU A 167 1.40 24.56 32.89
CA GLU A 167 0.95 24.20 34.24
C GLU A 167 0.04 22.96 34.28
N SER A 168 0.04 22.13 33.24
CA SER A 168 -0.79 20.94 33.17
C SER A 168 0.00 19.67 32.88
N LEU A 169 -0.17 18.67 33.72
CA LEU A 169 0.42 17.34 33.55
C LEU A 169 -0.67 16.31 33.26
N LYS A 170 -0.59 15.64 32.11
CA LYS A 170 -1.38 14.43 31.81
C LYS A 170 -0.56 13.20 32.17
N ILE A 171 -0.94 12.50 33.24
CA ILE A 171 -0.29 11.25 33.64
C ILE A 171 -0.76 10.14 32.70
N LYS A 172 0.15 9.49 31.97
CA LYS A 172 -0.21 8.34 31.13
C LYS A 172 -0.46 7.11 31.99
N GLU A 173 0.52 6.81 32.84
CA GLU A 173 0.51 5.65 33.73
C GLU A 173 1.35 5.91 34.97
N LEU A 174 1.09 5.15 36.04
CA LEU A 174 1.82 5.25 37.30
C LEU A 174 1.70 3.93 38.06
N GLY A 175 2.83 3.32 38.41
CA GLY A 175 2.91 2.00 39.03
C GLY A 175 4.16 1.83 39.90
N ALA A 176 4.27 0.67 40.56
CA ALA A 176 5.51 0.29 41.22
C ALA A 176 6.55 -0.06 40.14
N VAL A 177 7.72 0.57 40.19
CA VAL A 177 8.82 0.33 39.24
C VAL A 177 10.11 0.24 40.04
N GLU A 178 10.83 -0.86 39.85
CA GLU A 178 12.15 -1.09 40.43
C GLU A 178 13.24 -0.82 39.37
N PRO A 179 14.41 -0.28 39.76
CA PRO A 179 15.57 -0.19 38.87
C PRO A 179 15.93 -1.57 38.29
N ALA A 180 16.26 -1.59 36.99
CA ALA A 180 16.61 -2.81 36.30
C ALA A 180 17.90 -3.42 36.86
N LYS A 181 17.95 -4.76 36.94
CA LYS A 181 19.19 -5.49 37.19
C LYS A 181 20.14 -5.29 36.01
N GLN A 182 21.43 -5.29 36.28
CA GLN A 182 22.44 -5.20 35.23
C GLN A 182 22.33 -6.40 34.26
N LEU A 183 22.07 -6.11 33.00
CA LEU A 183 22.08 -7.09 31.90
C LEU A 183 23.42 -7.01 31.13
N PRO A 184 23.78 -8.06 30.37
CA PRO A 184 24.86 -7.95 29.39
C PRO A 184 24.60 -6.82 28.40
N ASN A 185 25.69 -6.17 27.95
CA ASN A 185 25.65 -5.09 26.97
C ASN A 185 26.38 -5.51 25.67
N PRO A 186 25.78 -6.43 24.88
CA PRO A 186 26.41 -7.05 23.72
C PRO A 186 26.57 -6.07 22.55
N THR A 187 27.45 -6.41 21.62
CA THR A 187 27.62 -5.70 20.34
C THR A 187 26.72 -6.28 19.25
N TRP A 188 26.57 -5.56 18.12
CA TRP A 188 25.93 -6.13 16.93
C TRP A 188 26.64 -7.39 16.42
N ALA A 189 27.97 -7.48 16.55
CA ALA A 189 28.72 -8.68 16.19
C ALA A 189 28.31 -9.92 17.02
N ASP A 190 28.07 -9.72 18.33
CA ASP A 190 27.55 -10.79 19.20
C ASP A 190 26.16 -11.24 18.76
N ALA A 191 25.27 -10.29 18.43
CA ALA A 191 23.92 -10.59 17.96
C ALA A 191 23.93 -11.36 16.63
N VAL A 192 24.78 -10.95 15.68
CA VAL A 192 24.95 -11.63 14.38
C VAL A 192 25.48 -13.05 14.59
N SER A 193 26.50 -13.23 15.43
CA SER A 193 27.07 -14.53 15.76
C SER A 193 26.01 -15.50 16.31
N LYS A 194 25.16 -15.04 17.23
CA LYS A 194 24.07 -15.86 17.79
C LYS A 194 22.95 -16.18 16.80
N ASN A 195 22.80 -15.41 15.72
CA ASN A 195 21.82 -15.63 14.66
C ASN A 195 22.40 -16.31 13.40
N ALA A 196 23.71 -16.60 13.37
CA ALA A 196 24.42 -17.07 12.18
C ALA A 196 23.82 -18.33 11.54
N PHE A 197 23.34 -19.28 12.35
CA PHE A 197 22.69 -20.49 11.83
C PHE A 197 21.43 -20.16 11.00
N HIS A 198 20.58 -19.26 11.52
CA HIS A 198 19.36 -18.85 10.84
C HIS A 198 19.66 -18.09 9.54
N LEU A 199 20.61 -17.15 9.60
CA LEU A 199 21.07 -16.38 8.44
C LEU A 199 21.62 -17.27 7.31
N LYS A 200 22.40 -18.30 7.65
CA LYS A 200 22.90 -19.30 6.67
C LYS A 200 21.77 -20.11 6.00
N ASN A 201 20.63 -20.30 6.67
CA ASN A 201 19.47 -20.98 6.09
C ASN A 201 18.63 -20.04 5.22
N MET A 202 18.50 -18.77 5.62
CA MET A 202 17.85 -17.73 4.81
C MET A 202 18.61 -17.53 3.48
N GLU A 203 19.94 -17.43 3.54
CA GLU A 203 20.81 -17.37 2.35
C GLU A 203 20.60 -18.58 1.42
N ARG A 204 20.64 -19.80 1.97
CA ARG A 204 20.43 -21.03 1.18
C ARG A 204 19.09 -21.03 0.47
N THR A 205 18.03 -20.58 1.15
CA THR A 205 16.68 -20.45 0.57
C THR A 205 16.68 -19.44 -0.59
N ALA A 206 17.26 -18.26 -0.39
CA ALA A 206 17.31 -17.20 -1.40
C ALA A 206 18.13 -17.63 -2.63
N VAL A 207 19.30 -18.24 -2.44
CA VAL A 207 20.14 -18.77 -3.53
C VAL A 207 19.40 -19.87 -4.31
N ARG A 208 18.73 -20.80 -3.60
CA ARG A 208 17.95 -21.87 -4.22
C ARG A 208 16.82 -21.29 -5.07
N GLU A 209 16.12 -20.28 -4.56
CA GLU A 209 15.02 -19.63 -5.27
C GLU A 209 15.48 -18.98 -6.57
N ILE A 210 16.63 -18.28 -6.56
CA ILE A 210 17.22 -17.75 -7.81
C ILE A 210 17.53 -18.90 -8.78
N ARG A 211 18.28 -19.91 -8.33
CA ARG A 211 18.71 -21.05 -9.18
C ARG A 211 17.54 -21.79 -9.84
N GLN A 212 16.43 -21.96 -9.13
CA GLN A 212 15.25 -22.64 -9.66
C GLN A 212 14.55 -21.88 -10.79
N ASN A 213 14.83 -20.58 -10.94
CA ASN A 213 14.18 -19.71 -11.91
C ASN A 213 15.13 -19.23 -13.02
N LEU A 214 16.44 -19.51 -12.94
CA LEU A 214 17.44 -19.05 -13.92
C LEU A 214 17.08 -19.44 -15.37
N SER A 215 16.44 -20.57 -15.59
CA SER A 215 16.07 -21.05 -16.93
C SER A 215 14.80 -20.40 -17.50
N LEU A 216 14.11 -19.53 -16.75
CA LEU A 216 12.86 -18.91 -17.23
C LEU A 216 13.07 -17.90 -18.36
N LYS A 217 14.26 -17.30 -18.44
CA LYS A 217 14.62 -16.30 -19.45
C LYS A 217 16.07 -16.50 -19.91
N PRO A 218 16.42 -16.09 -21.14
CA PRO A 218 17.76 -16.32 -21.69
C PRO A 218 18.84 -15.45 -21.02
N THR A 219 18.50 -14.21 -20.66
CA THR A 219 19.43 -13.28 -20.01
C THR A 219 19.09 -13.10 -18.53
N ILE A 220 20.09 -13.13 -17.65
CA ILE A 220 19.88 -13.00 -16.20
C ILE A 220 20.75 -11.84 -15.72
N ASN A 221 20.14 -10.92 -14.98
CA ASN A 221 20.83 -9.79 -14.39
C ASN A 221 20.29 -9.48 -12.98
N CYS A 222 20.97 -8.60 -12.27
CA CYS A 222 20.54 -8.09 -10.97
C CYS A 222 20.32 -6.58 -11.06
N SER A 223 19.17 -6.10 -10.58
CA SER A 223 18.94 -4.65 -10.44
C SER A 223 19.63 -4.15 -9.17
N PHE A 224 20.66 -3.34 -9.35
CA PHE A 224 21.43 -2.75 -8.27
C PHE A 224 21.04 -1.28 -8.07
N SER A 225 20.74 -0.88 -6.84
CA SER A 225 20.34 0.50 -6.53
C SER A 225 21.29 1.21 -5.58
N GLY A 226 22.38 0.55 -5.16
CA GLY A 226 23.27 1.06 -4.11
C GLY A 226 22.67 1.05 -2.71
N GLY A 227 21.51 0.43 -2.48
CA GLY A 227 20.90 0.29 -1.16
C GLY A 227 21.24 -1.04 -0.49
N LYS A 228 20.94 -1.20 0.80
CA LYS A 228 21.21 -2.44 1.57
C LYS A 228 20.57 -3.67 0.94
N ASP A 229 19.35 -3.52 0.42
CA ASP A 229 18.56 -4.62 -0.09
C ASP A 229 19.12 -5.12 -1.43
N SER A 230 19.46 -4.19 -2.34
CA SER A 230 20.12 -4.53 -3.61
C SER A 230 21.56 -5.00 -3.40
N THR A 231 22.25 -4.54 -2.36
CA THR A 231 23.58 -5.06 -1.96
C THR A 231 23.51 -6.51 -1.51
N ALA A 232 22.58 -6.84 -0.60
CA ALA A 232 22.40 -8.22 -0.15
C ALA A 232 21.97 -9.13 -1.31
N VAL A 233 21.04 -8.66 -2.15
CA VAL A 233 20.59 -9.43 -3.31
C VAL A 233 21.71 -9.62 -4.33
N TRP A 234 22.53 -8.61 -4.61
CA TRP A 234 23.63 -8.76 -5.56
C TRP A 234 24.61 -9.84 -5.10
N HIS A 235 25.03 -9.79 -3.84
CA HIS A 235 25.90 -10.81 -3.27
C HIS A 235 25.27 -12.22 -3.24
N ILE A 236 23.95 -12.33 -3.02
CA ILE A 236 23.22 -13.61 -3.10
C ILE A 236 23.13 -14.10 -4.56
N ALA A 237 22.87 -13.20 -5.51
CA ALA A 237 22.74 -13.50 -6.93
C ALA A 237 24.07 -13.98 -7.52
N GLN A 238 25.20 -13.38 -7.15
CA GLN A 238 26.54 -13.85 -7.51
C GLN A 238 26.75 -15.31 -7.06
N LYS A 239 26.35 -15.67 -5.84
CA LYS A 239 26.40 -17.06 -5.35
C LYS A 239 25.46 -18.01 -6.10
N ALA A 240 24.38 -17.48 -6.65
CA ALA A 240 23.46 -18.24 -7.49
C ALA A 240 23.99 -18.45 -8.92
N GLY A 241 25.05 -17.76 -9.33
CA GLY A 241 25.63 -17.82 -10.68
C GLY A 241 25.22 -16.66 -11.59
N VAL A 242 24.70 -15.56 -11.03
CA VAL A 242 24.38 -14.35 -11.81
C VAL A 242 25.63 -13.48 -11.92
N GLU A 243 26.05 -13.19 -13.14
CA GLU A 243 27.30 -12.48 -13.43
C GLU A 243 27.11 -10.98 -13.70
N ASN A 244 25.90 -10.58 -14.10
CA ASN A 244 25.61 -9.20 -14.53
C ASN A 244 24.70 -8.48 -13.53
N ALA A 245 25.01 -7.21 -13.29
CA ALA A 245 24.16 -6.30 -12.53
C ALA A 245 24.24 -4.91 -13.13
N PHE A 246 23.14 -4.16 -13.08
CA PHE A 246 23.07 -2.81 -13.60
C PHE A 246 22.56 -1.83 -12.54
N PHE A 247 23.06 -0.60 -12.61
CA PHE A 247 22.62 0.56 -11.85
C PHE A 247 22.15 1.64 -12.80
N ILE A 248 20.98 2.23 -12.51
CA ILE A 248 20.45 3.33 -13.31
C ILE A 248 20.84 4.63 -12.63
N ASP A 249 21.76 5.38 -13.23
CA ASP A 249 22.18 6.68 -12.72
C ASP A 249 21.14 7.74 -13.09
N THR A 250 20.39 8.18 -12.10
CA THR A 250 19.38 9.24 -12.27
C THR A 250 19.99 10.63 -12.41
N GLY A 251 21.30 10.79 -12.12
CA GLY A 251 21.98 12.08 -12.00
C GLY A 251 21.60 12.86 -10.75
N LEU A 252 20.83 12.25 -9.83
CA LEU A 252 20.33 12.85 -8.59
C LEU A 252 20.70 12.02 -7.36
N GLU A 253 21.69 11.15 -7.49
CA GLU A 253 22.16 10.30 -6.42
C GLU A 253 23.16 11.06 -5.55
N PHE A 254 23.30 10.66 -4.29
CA PHE A 254 24.37 11.18 -3.44
C PHE A 254 25.75 10.76 -3.96
N PRO A 255 26.79 11.59 -3.79
CA PRO A 255 28.17 11.25 -4.16
C PRO A 255 28.64 9.90 -3.58
N GLU A 256 28.32 9.64 -2.31
CA GLU A 256 28.63 8.40 -1.61
C GLU A 256 27.94 7.19 -2.23
N THR A 257 26.73 7.39 -2.76
CA THR A 257 26.01 6.32 -3.47
C THR A 257 26.68 6.00 -4.79
N ILE A 258 27.10 7.02 -5.55
CA ILE A 258 27.83 6.81 -6.81
C ILE A 258 29.17 6.12 -6.54
N GLU A 259 29.92 6.57 -5.53
CA GLU A 259 31.18 5.93 -5.14
C GLU A 259 30.98 4.49 -4.68
N PHE A 260 29.98 4.25 -3.84
CA PHE A 260 29.63 2.91 -3.39
C PHE A 260 29.26 2.00 -4.58
N VAL A 261 28.39 2.45 -5.49
CA VAL A 261 28.00 1.67 -6.67
C VAL A 261 29.20 1.35 -7.56
N LYS A 262 30.10 2.30 -7.79
CA LYS A 262 31.35 2.06 -8.55
C LYS A 262 32.20 0.95 -7.92
N SER A 263 32.23 0.87 -6.59
CA SER A 263 32.98 -0.19 -5.89
C SER A 263 32.40 -1.61 -6.08
N GLN A 264 31.15 -1.73 -6.55
CA GLN A 264 30.45 -3.01 -6.66
C GLN A 264 30.58 -3.69 -8.04
N ASN A 265 31.33 -3.06 -8.96
CA ASN A 265 31.54 -3.54 -10.33
C ASN A 265 30.23 -3.85 -11.07
N VAL A 266 29.28 -2.91 -11.02
CA VAL A 266 28.00 -3.00 -11.72
C VAL A 266 27.97 -2.05 -12.92
N GLU A 267 27.23 -2.42 -13.96
CA GLU A 267 27.07 -1.62 -15.17
C GLU A 267 26.32 -0.31 -14.87
N PHE A 268 26.83 0.82 -15.37
CA PHE A 268 26.16 2.10 -15.25
C PHE A 268 25.31 2.37 -16.50
N ILE A 269 24.00 2.38 -16.33
CA ILE A 269 23.07 2.85 -17.34
C ILE A 269 22.95 4.37 -17.19
N SER A 270 23.48 5.09 -18.18
CA SER A 270 23.55 6.55 -18.17
C SER A 270 22.18 7.23 -18.26
N LYS A 271 22.11 8.46 -17.71
CA LYS A 271 20.93 9.33 -17.73
C LYS A 271 20.35 9.52 -19.14
N ALA A 272 19.02 9.39 -19.27
CA ALA A 272 18.30 9.72 -20.50
C ALA A 272 17.71 11.15 -20.49
N GLY A 273 17.84 11.93 -19.41
CA GLY A 273 17.20 13.26 -19.32
C GLY A 273 17.81 14.22 -18.31
N ASN A 274 17.51 15.51 -18.45
CA ASN A 274 17.97 16.57 -17.55
C ASN A 274 16.85 16.95 -16.56
N PHE A 275 16.98 16.52 -15.30
CA PHE A 275 16.02 16.82 -14.24
C PHE A 275 15.77 18.32 -14.06
N TRP A 276 16.85 19.12 -14.01
CA TRP A 276 16.78 20.54 -13.70
C TRP A 276 16.10 21.36 -14.80
N GLN A 277 16.18 20.92 -16.06
CA GLN A 277 15.38 21.53 -17.12
C GLN A 277 13.92 21.08 -17.07
N ALA A 278 13.67 19.81 -16.73
CA ALA A 278 12.32 19.27 -16.67
C ALA A 278 11.49 19.84 -15.50
N VAL A 279 12.12 20.03 -14.33
CA VAL A 279 11.46 20.50 -13.11
C VAL A 279 10.94 21.93 -13.23
N GLU A 280 11.62 22.80 -13.98
CA GLU A 280 11.16 24.18 -14.25
C GLU A 280 9.81 24.20 -14.99
N LYS A 281 9.55 23.21 -15.86
CA LYS A 281 8.28 23.09 -16.60
C LYS A 281 7.23 22.28 -15.86
N ALA A 282 7.63 21.16 -15.26
CA ALA A 282 6.74 20.19 -14.62
C ALA A 282 6.35 20.58 -13.18
N GLY A 283 7.14 21.45 -12.54
CA GLY A 283 7.10 21.68 -11.10
C GLY A 283 7.71 20.52 -10.31
N PRO A 284 7.73 20.63 -8.96
CA PRO A 284 8.32 19.60 -8.12
C PRO A 284 7.61 18.24 -8.31
N PRO A 285 8.34 17.13 -8.28
CA PRO A 285 7.73 15.80 -8.25
C PRO A 285 6.97 15.57 -6.93
N ALA A 286 5.99 14.67 -6.94
CA ALA A 286 5.25 14.29 -5.73
C ALA A 286 5.14 12.77 -5.53
N LYS A 287 4.80 12.33 -4.32
CA LYS A 287 4.64 10.91 -3.91
C LYS A 287 3.61 10.19 -4.77
N ASP A 288 2.52 10.87 -5.08
CA ASP A 288 1.39 10.46 -5.93
C ASP A 288 1.61 10.78 -7.42
N HIS A 289 2.63 11.56 -7.76
CA HIS A 289 2.98 11.93 -9.14
C HIS A 289 4.50 12.03 -9.36
N ARG A 290 5.17 10.87 -9.33
CA ARG A 290 6.64 10.76 -9.51
C ARG A 290 7.06 10.79 -10.98
N TRP A 291 6.78 11.88 -11.69
CA TRP A 291 7.13 12.03 -13.11
C TRP A 291 8.63 11.85 -13.36
N CYS A 292 9.48 12.23 -12.40
CA CYS A 292 10.94 12.07 -12.49
C CYS A 292 11.37 10.59 -12.58
N CYS A 293 10.63 9.64 -11.98
CA CYS A 293 10.93 8.22 -12.13
C CYS A 293 10.72 7.74 -13.56
N LYS A 294 9.71 8.25 -14.29
CA LYS A 294 9.49 7.91 -15.69
C LYS A 294 10.68 8.39 -16.54
N LEU A 295 11.04 9.66 -16.38
CA LEU A 295 12.10 10.32 -17.14
C LEU A 295 13.49 9.73 -16.86
N LEU A 296 13.86 9.60 -15.58
CA LEU A 296 15.24 9.33 -15.15
C LEU A 296 15.51 7.86 -14.85
N LYS A 297 14.48 7.02 -14.73
CA LYS A 297 14.64 5.61 -14.35
C LYS A 297 14.00 4.64 -15.33
N LEU A 298 12.71 4.80 -15.63
CA LEU A 298 11.99 3.85 -16.48
C LEU A 298 12.37 3.96 -17.96
N ASN A 299 12.56 5.17 -18.48
CA ASN A 299 12.99 5.37 -19.86
C ASN A 299 14.40 4.81 -20.14
N PRO A 300 15.45 5.15 -19.37
CA PRO A 300 16.77 4.52 -19.56
C PRO A 300 16.72 3.00 -19.46
N LEU A 301 15.97 2.46 -18.49
CA LEU A 301 15.80 1.02 -18.34
C LEU A 301 15.14 0.40 -19.57
N LYS A 302 14.13 1.05 -20.16
CA LYS A 302 13.48 0.55 -21.38
C LYS A 302 14.47 0.45 -22.54
N VAL A 303 15.32 1.47 -22.74
CA VAL A 303 16.33 1.48 -23.80
C VAL A 303 17.32 0.33 -23.60
N HIS A 304 17.90 0.21 -22.40
CA HIS A 304 18.83 -0.86 -22.07
C HIS A 304 18.22 -2.26 -22.22
N LEU A 305 16.96 -2.46 -21.82
CA LEU A 305 16.28 -3.74 -21.97
C LEU A 305 15.97 -4.08 -23.44
N ASN A 306 15.75 -3.10 -24.31
CA ASN A 306 15.60 -3.35 -25.74
C ASN A 306 16.90 -3.87 -26.37
N GLU A 307 18.06 -3.42 -25.88
CA GLU A 307 19.38 -3.92 -26.30
C GLU A 307 19.70 -5.29 -25.70
N THR A 308 19.25 -5.53 -24.45
CA THR A 308 19.52 -6.76 -23.70
C THR A 308 18.62 -7.94 -24.11
N GLY A 309 17.39 -7.65 -24.57
CA GLY A 309 16.37 -8.64 -24.84
C GLY A 309 15.65 -9.14 -23.59
N GLU A 310 14.98 -10.29 -23.71
CA GLU A 310 14.24 -10.89 -22.59
C GLU A 310 15.15 -11.27 -21.41
N CYS A 311 14.83 -10.81 -20.21
CA CYS A 311 15.65 -11.07 -19.04
C CYS A 311 14.86 -11.43 -17.77
N LEU A 312 15.52 -12.22 -16.92
CA LEU A 312 15.15 -12.41 -15.52
C LEU A 312 16.01 -11.47 -14.66
N THR A 313 15.37 -10.51 -14.01
CA THR A 313 16.04 -9.56 -13.12
C THR A 313 15.82 -9.92 -11.66
N VAL A 314 16.92 -10.20 -10.95
CA VAL A 314 16.90 -10.36 -9.49
C VAL A 314 16.83 -8.98 -8.83
N GLN A 315 15.90 -8.79 -7.88
CA GLN A 315 15.68 -7.51 -7.21
C GLN A 315 15.43 -7.64 -5.70
N GLY A 316 15.69 -6.55 -4.96
CA GLY A 316 15.63 -6.49 -3.49
C GLY A 316 14.30 -6.08 -2.87
N ASN A 317 13.16 -6.31 -3.52
CA ASN A 317 11.87 -5.90 -2.95
C ASN A 317 11.44 -6.79 -1.76
N ARG A 318 10.89 -6.18 -0.69
CA ARG A 318 10.47 -6.89 0.53
C ARG A 318 9.04 -6.57 0.96
N TRP A 319 8.36 -7.56 1.56
CA TRP A 319 6.98 -7.46 2.06
C TRP A 319 6.81 -6.35 3.09
N TYR A 320 7.79 -6.20 3.98
CA TYR A 320 7.69 -5.32 5.14
C TYR A 320 8.01 -3.84 4.81
N GLU A 321 8.42 -3.51 3.59
CA GLU A 321 8.75 -2.12 3.22
C GLU A 321 7.53 -1.20 3.09
N SER A 322 6.40 -1.75 2.69
CA SER A 322 5.13 -1.02 2.53
C SER A 322 3.96 -1.98 2.40
N TRP A 323 2.77 -1.50 2.71
CA TRP A 323 1.49 -2.20 2.50
C TRP A 323 1.34 -2.77 1.10
N ASN A 324 1.66 -1.96 0.07
CA ASN A 324 1.55 -2.37 -1.33
C ASN A 324 2.49 -3.52 -1.72
N ARG A 325 3.54 -3.78 -0.92
CA ARG A 325 4.52 -4.85 -1.18
C ARG A 325 4.24 -6.12 -0.39
N ALA A 326 3.31 -6.11 0.57
CA ALA A 326 3.01 -7.27 1.42
C ALA A 326 2.51 -8.50 0.63
N GLU A 327 2.02 -8.28 -0.58
CA GLU A 327 1.48 -9.30 -1.49
C GLU A 327 2.43 -9.67 -2.63
N LEU A 328 3.68 -9.20 -2.58
CA LEU A 328 4.64 -9.42 -3.65
C LEU A 328 4.92 -10.93 -3.82
N GLU A 329 4.62 -11.43 -5.01
CA GLU A 329 4.91 -12.80 -5.43
C GLU A 329 6.42 -13.02 -5.61
N ALA A 330 6.85 -14.28 -5.59
CA ALA A 330 8.27 -14.63 -5.75
C ALA A 330 8.83 -14.14 -7.09
N VAL A 331 8.05 -14.36 -8.15
CA VAL A 331 8.37 -14.01 -9.54
C VAL A 331 7.21 -13.19 -10.08
N THR A 332 7.48 -12.04 -10.69
CA THR A 332 6.45 -11.14 -11.23
C THR A 332 6.88 -10.53 -12.55
N GLN A 333 5.97 -10.47 -13.53
CA GLN A 333 6.21 -9.73 -14.76
C GLN A 333 6.30 -8.23 -14.47
N ASN A 334 7.28 -7.52 -15.05
CA ASN A 334 7.33 -6.06 -14.91
C ASN A 334 6.13 -5.43 -15.65
N PRO A 335 5.27 -4.67 -14.96
CA PRO A 335 4.09 -4.06 -15.58
C PRO A 335 4.42 -2.97 -16.60
N ASN A 336 5.63 -2.39 -16.55
CA ASN A 336 6.06 -1.32 -17.46
C ASN A 336 6.97 -1.82 -18.60
N ASN A 337 7.43 -3.08 -18.54
CA ASN A 337 8.28 -3.64 -19.59
C ASN A 337 8.05 -5.16 -19.74
N PRO A 338 7.47 -5.63 -20.87
CA PRO A 338 7.21 -7.05 -21.07
C PRO A 338 8.47 -7.91 -21.20
N LEU A 339 9.64 -7.32 -21.51
CA LEU A 339 10.91 -8.05 -21.64
C LEU A 339 11.51 -8.45 -20.28
N GLN A 340 11.01 -7.90 -19.18
CA GLN A 340 11.61 -8.09 -17.85
C GLN A 340 10.71 -8.89 -16.92
N LEU A 341 11.15 -10.10 -16.58
CA LEU A 341 10.59 -10.89 -15.49
C LEU A 341 11.40 -10.62 -14.22
N ASN A 342 10.76 -10.32 -13.10
CA ASN A 342 11.46 -10.03 -11.85
C ASN A 342 11.39 -11.19 -10.87
N ILE A 343 12.44 -11.41 -10.09
CA ILE A 343 12.46 -12.33 -8.96
C ILE A 343 12.92 -11.62 -7.68
N SER A 344 12.21 -11.85 -6.57
CA SER A 344 12.48 -11.19 -5.27
C SER A 344 12.81 -12.23 -4.18
N PRO A 345 14.08 -12.68 -4.11
CA PRO A 345 14.49 -13.82 -3.29
C PRO A 345 14.53 -13.52 -1.79
N ILE A 346 14.55 -12.24 -1.42
CA ILE A 346 14.55 -11.77 -0.02
C ILE A 346 13.19 -11.19 0.40
N ARG A 347 12.11 -11.45 -0.34
CA ARG A 347 10.80 -10.78 -0.11
C ARG A 347 10.28 -10.91 1.32
N SER A 348 10.62 -12.00 2.01
CA SER A 348 10.21 -12.28 3.38
C SER A 348 11.17 -11.74 4.46
N TRP A 349 12.24 -11.05 4.07
CA TRP A 349 13.24 -10.51 4.98
C TRP A 349 12.81 -9.12 5.49
N ARG A 350 13.13 -8.83 6.74
CA ARG A 350 13.07 -7.49 7.35
C ARG A 350 14.41 -6.78 7.14
N ALA A 351 14.45 -5.46 7.30
CA ALA A 351 15.68 -4.70 7.18
C ALA A 351 16.77 -5.19 8.15
N LEU A 352 16.39 -5.61 9.36
CA LEU A 352 17.28 -6.22 10.35
C LEU A 352 17.93 -7.51 9.83
N ASP A 353 17.15 -8.34 9.15
CA ASP A 353 17.65 -9.60 8.58
C ASP A 353 18.67 -9.32 7.47
N VAL A 354 18.44 -8.28 6.66
CA VAL A 354 19.36 -7.80 5.62
C VAL A 354 20.68 -7.29 6.21
N PHE A 355 20.64 -6.41 7.22
CA PHE A 355 21.87 -5.92 7.87
C PHE A 355 22.63 -7.06 8.55
N PHE A 356 21.93 -7.97 9.24
CA PHE A 356 22.56 -9.13 9.87
C PHE A 356 23.26 -10.02 8.83
N TYR A 357 22.65 -10.20 7.66
CA TYR A 357 23.28 -10.92 6.57
C TYR A 357 24.53 -10.22 6.06
N LEU A 358 24.45 -8.91 5.77
CA LEU A 358 25.59 -8.12 5.29
C LEU A 358 26.76 -8.16 6.27
N TRP A 359 26.50 -7.96 7.57
CA TRP A 359 27.52 -8.06 8.61
C TRP A 359 28.10 -9.47 8.77
N LEU A 360 27.26 -10.51 8.71
CA LEU A 360 27.75 -11.90 8.79
C LEU A 360 28.68 -12.25 7.62
N LYS A 361 28.47 -11.63 6.46
CA LYS A 361 29.23 -11.87 5.24
C LYS A 361 30.33 -10.84 5.01
N GLU A 362 30.48 -9.87 5.90
CA GLU A 362 31.43 -8.76 5.78
C GLU A 362 31.27 -8.03 4.44
N VAL A 363 30.03 -7.93 3.94
CA VAL A 363 29.71 -7.22 2.71
C VAL A 363 29.47 -5.75 3.03
N PRO A 364 30.23 -4.82 2.41
CA PRO A 364 30.05 -3.39 2.65
C PRO A 364 28.68 -2.94 2.14
N TYR A 365 28.09 -1.96 2.81
CA TYR A 365 26.86 -1.28 2.39
C TYR A 365 27.08 0.22 2.31
N ASN A 366 26.15 0.90 1.65
CA ASN A 366 26.21 2.33 1.43
C ASN A 366 26.39 3.12 2.74
N PRO A 367 27.40 4.01 2.84
CA PRO A 367 27.73 4.69 4.09
C PRO A 367 26.65 5.67 4.55
N LEU A 368 25.74 6.11 3.68
CA LEU A 368 24.62 6.99 4.05
C LEU A 368 23.71 6.39 5.13
N TYR A 369 23.66 5.06 5.23
CA TYR A 369 22.96 4.39 6.32
C TYR A 369 23.53 4.76 7.71
N GLU A 370 24.87 4.85 7.83
CA GLU A 370 25.53 5.29 9.06
C GLU A 370 25.33 6.79 9.33
N MET A 371 25.04 7.57 8.27
CA MET A 371 24.74 9.00 8.34
C MET A 371 23.27 9.29 8.64
N GLY A 372 22.42 8.27 8.82
CA GLY A 372 21.04 8.41 9.26
C GLY A 372 19.99 8.41 8.15
N TYR A 373 20.35 8.01 6.92
CA TYR A 373 19.40 7.79 5.83
C TYR A 373 18.84 6.36 5.88
N GLU A 374 17.51 6.21 5.83
CA GLU A 374 16.83 4.91 5.81
C GLU A 374 16.63 4.40 4.37
N ARG A 375 16.47 5.32 3.42
CA ARG A 375 16.25 4.99 2.01
C ARG A 375 17.31 5.64 1.13
N ILE A 376 18.03 4.80 0.41
CA ILE A 376 18.98 5.23 -0.63
C ILE A 376 18.26 5.40 -1.96
N GLY A 377 18.51 6.53 -2.61
CA GLY A 377 17.99 6.91 -3.92
C GLY A 377 18.20 8.40 -4.14
N CYS A 378 17.42 8.99 -5.06
CA CYS A 378 17.57 10.40 -5.39
C CYS A 378 17.39 11.31 -4.15
N TYR A 379 18.31 12.23 -3.91
CA TYR A 379 18.34 13.05 -2.69
C TYR A 379 17.12 13.99 -2.56
N LEU A 380 16.52 14.40 -3.67
CA LEU A 380 15.33 15.26 -3.73
C LEU A 380 14.02 14.48 -3.97
N CYS A 381 14.04 13.16 -3.77
CA CYS A 381 12.88 12.32 -4.01
C CYS A 381 11.72 12.70 -3.07
N PRO A 382 10.49 12.91 -3.58
CA PRO A 382 9.35 13.23 -2.71
C PRO A 382 8.98 12.05 -1.78
N ALA A 383 9.50 10.84 -2.03
CA ALA A 383 9.32 9.69 -1.16
C ALA A 383 10.35 9.59 -0.02
N MET A 384 11.33 10.50 0.04
CA MET A 384 12.22 10.70 1.18
C MET A 384 11.45 11.35 2.34
N LEU A 385 11.80 10.99 3.58
CA LEU A 385 11.21 11.58 4.79
C LEU A 385 11.70 13.03 4.98
N GLU A 386 10.87 13.90 5.57
CA GLU A 386 11.32 15.26 5.93
C GLU A 386 12.45 15.21 6.95
N ALA A 387 12.44 14.21 7.83
CA ALA A 387 13.53 13.95 8.76
C ALA A 387 14.87 13.69 8.04
N GLU A 388 14.84 13.07 6.86
CA GLU A 388 16.03 12.82 6.03
C GLU A 388 16.42 14.07 5.20
N GLN A 389 15.44 14.89 4.79
CA GLN A 389 15.71 16.20 4.19
C GLN A 389 16.43 17.12 5.19
N GLU A 390 15.95 17.20 6.44
CA GLU A 390 16.62 17.94 7.51
C GLU A 390 18.05 17.41 7.78
N ASN A 391 18.26 16.10 7.67
CA ASN A 391 19.60 15.52 7.74
C ASN A 391 20.48 15.95 6.55
N MET A 392 19.90 16.12 5.37
CA MET A 392 20.60 16.60 4.17
C MET A 392 21.04 18.05 4.30
N HIS A 393 20.25 18.93 4.91
CA HIS A 393 20.68 20.31 5.23
C HIS A 393 21.98 20.33 6.07
N ARG A 394 22.15 19.37 6.98
CA ARG A 394 23.35 19.23 7.80
C ARG A 394 24.53 18.59 7.06
N THR A 395 24.27 17.53 6.31
CA THR A 395 25.33 16.67 5.75
C THR A 395 25.75 17.07 4.34
N HIS A 396 24.85 17.69 3.58
CA HIS A 396 25.01 18.06 2.17
C HIS A 396 24.37 19.43 1.87
N PRO A 397 24.79 20.51 2.55
CA PRO A 397 24.13 21.82 2.49
C PRO A 397 23.98 22.35 1.06
N ALA A 398 25.01 22.25 0.22
CA ALA A 398 24.95 22.73 -1.17
C ALA A 398 23.88 22.01 -2.02
N MET A 399 23.63 20.72 -1.77
CA MET A 399 22.58 19.97 -2.48
C MET A 399 21.19 20.38 -2.00
N ALA A 400 21.06 20.65 -0.69
CA ALA A 400 19.83 21.13 -0.08
C ALA A 400 19.48 22.54 -0.53
N GLU A 401 20.44 23.47 -0.47
CA GLU A 401 20.30 24.86 -0.90
C GLU A 401 19.80 24.95 -2.34
N ARG A 402 20.42 24.20 -3.26
CA ARG A 402 19.98 24.18 -4.67
C ARG A 402 18.52 23.72 -4.84
N TRP A 403 18.09 22.75 -4.04
CA TRP A 403 16.72 22.26 -4.08
C TRP A 403 15.74 23.24 -3.46
N ASP A 404 16.10 23.82 -2.32
CA ASP A 404 15.31 24.82 -1.61
C ASP A 404 15.14 26.10 -2.44
N GLU A 405 16.19 26.57 -3.11
CA GLU A 405 16.13 27.71 -4.03
C GLU A 405 15.09 27.50 -5.13
N PHE A 406 15.05 26.30 -5.73
CA PHE A 406 14.02 25.96 -6.70
C PHE A 406 12.63 25.94 -6.08
N LEU A 407 12.46 25.24 -4.95
CA LEU A 407 11.17 25.09 -4.29
C LEU A 407 10.58 26.42 -3.84
N ASN A 408 11.39 27.27 -3.21
CA ASN A 408 11.00 28.59 -2.72
C ASN A 408 10.60 29.51 -3.87
N ARG A 409 11.41 29.57 -4.94
CA ARG A 409 11.08 30.32 -6.15
C ARG A 409 9.78 29.84 -6.78
N TRP A 410 9.64 28.53 -6.98
CA TRP A 410 8.46 27.93 -7.59
C TRP A 410 7.17 28.17 -6.78
N ALA A 411 7.27 28.15 -5.45
CA ALA A 411 6.16 28.42 -4.53
C ALA A 411 5.79 29.91 -4.52
N ALA A 412 6.79 30.79 -4.47
CA ALA A 412 6.61 32.25 -4.53
C ALA A 412 5.93 32.68 -5.83
N ASP A 413 6.34 32.14 -6.98
CA ASP A 413 5.74 32.41 -8.31
C ASP A 413 4.24 32.05 -8.37
N ARG A 414 3.77 31.19 -7.45
CA ARG A 414 2.38 30.75 -7.35
C ARG A 414 1.65 31.37 -6.16
N GLY A 415 2.32 32.22 -5.39
CA GLY A 415 1.83 32.82 -4.16
C GLY A 415 1.34 31.76 -3.17
N LEU A 416 2.13 30.70 -2.99
CA LEU A 416 1.95 29.69 -1.95
C LEU A 416 2.68 30.16 -0.67
N PRO A 417 2.15 29.82 0.51
CA PRO A 417 2.78 30.20 1.78
C PRO A 417 4.10 29.44 2.01
N GLU A 418 4.98 29.97 2.87
CA GLU A 418 6.28 29.37 3.21
C GLU A 418 6.13 27.95 3.78
N GLU A 419 5.06 27.73 4.55
CA GLU A 419 4.65 26.45 5.12
C GLU A 419 4.44 25.36 4.05
N TYR A 420 4.14 25.75 2.81
CA TYR A 420 4.04 24.79 1.71
C TYR A 420 5.36 24.04 1.47
N ILE A 421 6.49 24.74 1.65
CA ILE A 421 7.82 24.17 1.54
C ILE A 421 8.28 23.63 2.89
N SER A 422 8.23 24.44 3.95
CA SER A 422 8.83 24.10 5.24
C SER A 422 8.16 22.89 5.93
N TRP A 423 6.88 22.61 5.65
CA TRP A 423 6.17 21.42 6.11
C TRP A 423 6.15 20.27 5.08
N GLY A 424 6.85 20.42 3.95
CA GLY A 424 6.97 19.38 2.93
C GLY A 424 5.70 19.09 2.15
N LEU A 425 4.75 20.04 2.06
CA LEU A 425 3.46 19.87 1.39
C LEU A 425 3.60 19.67 -0.12
N TRP A 426 4.66 20.22 -0.72
CA TRP A 426 5.03 20.03 -2.14
C TRP A 426 5.15 18.56 -2.57
N ARG A 427 5.39 17.64 -1.63
CA ARG A 427 5.52 16.21 -1.88
C ARG A 427 4.21 15.52 -2.27
N TRP A 428 3.09 16.23 -2.32
CA TRP A 428 1.81 15.70 -2.77
C TRP A 428 1.17 16.63 -3.81
N LYS A 429 0.67 16.05 -4.90
CA LYS A 429 -0.21 16.79 -5.81
C LYS A 429 -1.57 16.99 -5.13
N GLU A 430 -2.08 15.96 -4.46
CA GLU A 430 -3.26 16.04 -3.61
C GLU A 430 -2.93 15.66 -2.17
N LEU A 431 -3.17 16.59 -1.22
CA LEU A 431 -2.84 16.35 0.18
C LEU A 431 -3.64 15.17 0.75
N PRO A 432 -2.99 14.20 1.40
CA PRO A 432 -3.68 13.11 2.06
C PRO A 432 -4.45 13.63 3.30
N PRO A 433 -5.45 12.87 3.82
CA PRO A 433 -6.32 13.32 4.91
C PRO A 433 -5.58 13.91 6.12
N LYS A 434 -4.49 13.26 6.57
CA LYS A 434 -3.68 13.73 7.70
C LYS A 434 -3.00 15.09 7.45
N MET A 435 -2.57 15.36 6.21
CA MET A 435 -1.94 16.65 5.88
C MET A 435 -3.00 17.74 5.72
N LYS A 436 -4.20 17.40 5.23
CA LYS A 436 -5.34 18.32 5.22
C LYS A 436 -5.77 18.70 6.64
N GLU A 437 -5.73 17.74 7.57
CA GLU A 437 -5.99 17.97 8.99
C GLU A 437 -4.93 18.90 9.61
N LEU A 438 -3.63 18.64 9.39
CA LEU A 438 -2.54 19.52 9.84
C LEU A 438 -2.71 20.97 9.34
N VAL A 439 -2.99 21.14 8.04
CA VAL A 439 -3.24 22.44 7.42
C VAL A 439 -4.42 23.15 8.09
N ARG A 440 -5.53 22.43 8.34
CA ARG A 440 -6.72 22.95 9.02
C ARG A 440 -6.46 23.33 10.47
N GLU A 441 -5.80 22.46 11.24
CA GLU A 441 -5.47 22.69 12.65
C GLU A 441 -4.58 23.90 12.85
N LYS A 442 -3.71 24.18 11.88
CA LYS A 442 -2.80 25.33 11.89
C LYS A 442 -3.36 26.58 11.23
N GLY A 443 -4.60 26.54 10.74
CA GLY A 443 -5.26 27.68 10.11
C GLY A 443 -4.61 28.12 8.78
N LEU A 444 -3.93 27.21 8.09
CA LEU A 444 -3.31 27.51 6.80
C LEU A 444 -4.37 27.41 5.69
N ASP A 445 -4.59 28.49 4.95
CA ASP A 445 -5.52 28.48 3.83
C ASP A 445 -4.80 28.11 2.52
N LEU A 446 -5.23 26.98 1.92
CA LEU A 446 -4.77 26.52 0.60
C LEU A 446 -5.92 26.49 -0.43
N THR A 447 -7.10 27.02 -0.08
CA THR A 447 -8.36 26.81 -0.83
C THR A 447 -8.50 27.65 -2.10
N GLU A 448 -7.72 28.73 -2.26
CA GLU A 448 -7.84 29.62 -3.42
C GLU A 448 -7.03 29.20 -4.67
N LYS A 449 -6.20 28.15 -4.62
CA LYS A 449 -5.30 27.82 -5.75
C LYS A 449 -5.11 26.32 -5.99
N PRO A 450 -5.85 25.68 -6.91
CA PRO A 450 -5.49 24.35 -7.37
C PRO A 450 -4.11 24.41 -8.02
N VAL A 451 -3.12 23.73 -7.42
CA VAL A 451 -1.78 23.61 -7.98
C VAL A 451 -1.85 22.78 -9.28
N LYS A 452 -2.05 23.45 -10.42
CA LYS A 452 -1.99 22.83 -11.74
C LYS A 452 -0.53 22.41 -12.01
N ARG A 453 -0.26 21.11 -11.93
CA ARG A 453 1.00 20.50 -12.39
C ARG A 453 0.80 20.00 -13.82
N SER A 454 1.68 20.40 -14.73
CA SER A 454 1.69 19.98 -16.14
C SER A 454 2.13 18.51 -16.27
N THR A 455 1.74 17.85 -17.36
CA THR A 455 2.09 16.44 -17.63
C THR A 455 3.39 16.31 -18.45
N PRO A 456 4.13 15.19 -18.33
CA PRO A 456 5.43 14.98 -18.99
C PRO A 456 5.42 15.02 -20.52
N ALA A 457 4.26 14.88 -21.18
CA ALA A 457 4.15 15.01 -22.64
C ALA A 457 4.66 16.37 -23.15
N SER A 458 4.61 17.40 -22.30
CA SER A 458 5.08 18.75 -22.61
C SER A 458 6.61 18.96 -22.47
N VAL A 459 7.41 17.94 -22.15
CA VAL A 459 8.82 18.11 -21.71
C VAL A 459 9.81 17.18 -22.46
N ALA A 460 9.32 16.26 -23.32
CA ALA A 460 10.16 15.31 -24.06
C ALA A 460 11.15 15.96 -25.06
N HIS A 461 10.84 17.17 -25.55
CA HIS A 461 11.66 17.94 -26.49
C HIS A 461 12.98 18.49 -25.90
N LEU A 462 13.24 18.31 -24.59
CA LEU A 462 14.44 18.81 -23.89
C LEU A 462 15.65 17.86 -23.96
N MET A 463 15.62 16.83 -24.82
CA MET A 463 16.73 15.90 -25.03
C MET A 463 17.75 16.42 -26.08
N PRO A 464 19.05 16.10 -25.97
CA PRO A 464 20.08 16.50 -26.94
C PRO A 464 19.79 15.98 -28.36
N GLU A 465 20.06 16.82 -29.37
CA GLU A 465 19.69 16.60 -30.78
C GLU A 465 20.21 15.30 -31.40
N HIS A 466 21.41 14.84 -31.03
CA HIS A 466 22.03 13.63 -31.62
C HIS A 466 21.38 12.29 -31.23
N GLN A 467 20.38 12.30 -30.34
CA GLN A 467 19.58 11.11 -30.00
C GLN A 467 18.13 11.21 -30.49
N ARG A 468 17.78 12.28 -31.23
CA ARG A 468 16.47 12.43 -31.88
C ARG A 468 16.28 11.44 -33.04
N GLU A 469 17.36 11.01 -33.71
CA GLU A 469 17.26 10.18 -34.92
C GLU A 469 16.81 8.74 -34.68
N ASN A 470 16.88 8.23 -33.43
CA ASN A 470 16.30 6.93 -33.06
C ASN A 470 14.92 7.04 -32.39
N LEU A 471 14.31 8.22 -32.46
CA LEU A 471 12.95 8.47 -31.99
C LEU A 471 12.16 9.01 -33.18
N VAL A 472 11.62 8.09 -33.97
CA VAL A 472 10.55 8.42 -34.92
C VAL A 472 9.39 8.93 -34.09
N ASP A 473 9.25 10.26 -34.10
CA ASP A 473 8.02 10.97 -33.81
C ASP A 473 7.08 10.72 -34.99
N ASP A 474 6.35 9.61 -34.90
CA ASP A 474 5.02 9.53 -35.47
C ASP A 474 4.22 8.59 -34.56
N THR A 475 3.74 9.12 -33.44
CA THR A 475 2.60 8.51 -32.78
C THR A 475 1.52 9.58 -32.57
N PRO A 476 0.32 9.38 -33.15
CA PRO A 476 -0.91 10.05 -32.75
C PRO A 476 -1.13 9.88 -31.23
N GLU A 477 -2.15 10.52 -30.65
CA GLU A 477 -2.69 10.17 -29.33
C GLU A 477 -2.47 8.67 -29.02
N PRO A 478 -1.91 8.33 -27.84
CA PRO A 478 -1.23 7.05 -27.62
C PRO A 478 -1.99 5.92 -28.30
N ALA A 479 -1.44 5.43 -29.41
CA ALA A 479 -2.00 4.28 -30.06
C ALA A 479 -2.12 3.21 -28.98
N VAL A 480 -3.35 2.72 -28.78
CA VAL A 480 -3.57 1.47 -28.04
C VAL A 480 -2.49 0.53 -28.56
N PRO A 481 -1.58 0.02 -27.70
CA PRO A 481 -0.46 -0.78 -28.17
C PRO A 481 -1.01 -1.82 -29.14
N GLU A 482 -0.44 -1.85 -30.34
CA GLU A 482 -0.94 -2.72 -31.41
C GLU A 482 -1.14 -4.10 -30.81
N LEU A 483 -2.39 -4.58 -30.88
CA LEU A 483 -2.82 -5.76 -30.16
C LEU A 483 -1.98 -6.93 -30.67
N ASP A 484 -1.03 -7.43 -29.88
CA ASP A 484 -0.22 -8.60 -30.22
C ASP A 484 -1.11 -9.84 -30.11
N VAL A 485 -1.86 -10.10 -31.19
CA VAL A 485 -2.86 -11.18 -31.27
C VAL A 485 -2.22 -12.53 -31.02
N GLU A 486 -1.01 -12.76 -31.51
CA GLU A 486 -0.35 -14.07 -31.38
C GLU A 486 0.13 -14.31 -29.95
N LYS A 487 0.65 -13.28 -29.28
CA LYS A 487 0.92 -13.36 -27.85
C LYS A 487 -0.35 -13.61 -27.04
N ILE A 488 -1.43 -12.88 -27.32
CA ILE A 488 -2.71 -13.08 -26.63
C ILE A 488 -3.26 -14.49 -26.89
N ARG A 489 -3.21 -14.98 -28.14
CA ARG A 489 -3.59 -16.38 -28.46
C ARG A 489 -2.79 -17.39 -27.66
N SER A 490 -1.49 -17.17 -27.52
CA SER A 490 -0.60 -18.10 -26.81
C SER A 490 -0.95 -18.27 -25.33
N ASP A 491 -1.64 -17.28 -24.74
CA ASP A 491 -2.17 -17.38 -23.38
C ASP A 491 -3.36 -18.35 -23.28
N PHE A 492 -4.00 -18.78 -24.38
CA PHE A 492 -5.16 -19.67 -24.37
C PHE A 492 -4.78 -21.09 -24.83
N PRO A 493 -4.60 -22.04 -23.91
CA PRO A 493 -4.16 -23.40 -24.27
C PRO A 493 -5.11 -24.12 -25.23
N MET A 494 -6.39 -23.76 -25.20
CA MET A 494 -7.44 -24.39 -26.01
C MET A 494 -7.49 -23.85 -27.45
N ILE A 495 -6.89 -22.68 -27.72
CA ILE A 495 -7.14 -21.95 -28.97
C ILE A 495 -6.51 -22.66 -30.17
N GLY A 496 -5.29 -23.21 -30.04
CA GLY A 496 -4.58 -23.94 -31.10
C GLY A 496 -4.88 -23.42 -32.52
N ASP A 497 -5.37 -24.31 -33.38
CA ASP A 497 -5.84 -23.99 -34.73
C ASP A 497 -7.37 -23.77 -34.81
N ILE A 498 -8.06 -23.61 -33.67
CA ILE A 498 -9.51 -23.47 -33.59
C ILE A 498 -9.93 -22.03 -33.90
N ILE A 499 -10.89 -21.88 -34.81
CA ILE A 499 -11.61 -20.62 -35.04
C ILE A 499 -12.86 -20.61 -34.16
N TYR A 500 -12.77 -19.97 -32.99
CA TYR A 500 -13.87 -19.90 -32.02
C TYR A 500 -14.54 -18.51 -32.03
N LEU A 501 -15.75 -18.44 -32.59
CA LEU A 501 -16.54 -17.19 -32.74
C LEU A 501 -17.81 -17.20 -31.89
N ASP A 502 -17.80 -17.90 -30.76
CA ASP A 502 -18.96 -18.05 -29.85
C ASP A 502 -18.69 -17.44 -28.45
N ASN A 503 -17.79 -16.45 -28.38
CA ASN A 503 -17.40 -15.78 -27.12
C ASN A 503 -18.57 -15.07 -26.42
N GLY A 504 -19.63 -14.70 -27.16
CA GLY A 504 -20.85 -14.13 -26.59
C GLY A 504 -21.64 -15.12 -25.72
N ALA A 505 -21.45 -16.43 -25.92
CA ALA A 505 -21.98 -17.48 -25.05
C ALA A 505 -21.03 -17.73 -23.87
N THR A 506 -19.78 -18.13 -24.15
CA THR A 506 -18.73 -18.31 -23.15
C THR A 506 -17.37 -18.08 -23.78
N SER A 507 -16.42 -17.57 -23.00
CA SER A 507 -15.04 -17.38 -23.46
C SER A 507 -14.13 -18.50 -22.95
N PHE A 508 -12.98 -18.70 -23.61
CA PHE A 508 -11.92 -19.54 -23.07
C PHE A 508 -11.20 -18.84 -21.92
N SER A 509 -10.62 -19.62 -21.02
CA SER A 509 -9.79 -19.09 -19.93
C SER A 509 -8.32 -19.07 -20.34
N PRO A 510 -7.59 -17.96 -20.12
CA PRO A 510 -6.16 -17.92 -20.33
C PRO A 510 -5.43 -18.76 -19.26
N GLN A 511 -4.19 -19.11 -19.53
CA GLN A 511 -3.34 -19.91 -18.67
C GLN A 511 -3.19 -19.30 -17.28
N SER A 512 -3.22 -17.97 -17.15
CA SER A 512 -3.18 -17.28 -15.87
C SER A 512 -4.39 -17.58 -14.98
N VAL A 513 -5.59 -17.67 -15.55
CA VAL A 513 -6.83 -18.04 -14.83
C VAL A 513 -6.80 -19.51 -14.43
N ILE A 514 -6.39 -20.39 -15.35
CA ILE A 514 -6.26 -21.83 -15.08
C ILE A 514 -5.25 -22.07 -13.94
N THR A 515 -4.11 -21.39 -14.01
CA THR A 515 -3.04 -21.49 -13.01
C THR A 515 -3.51 -20.98 -11.66
N ALA A 516 -4.22 -19.86 -11.59
CA ALA A 516 -4.74 -19.32 -10.33
C ALA A 516 -5.77 -20.26 -9.67
N ALA A 517 -6.64 -20.89 -10.47
CA ALA A 517 -7.59 -21.89 -9.96
C ALA A 517 -6.85 -23.13 -9.41
N ALA A 518 -5.89 -23.66 -10.17
CA ALA A 518 -5.06 -24.78 -9.74
C ALA A 518 -4.23 -24.44 -8.48
N GLU A 519 -3.68 -23.22 -8.40
CA GLU A 519 -2.91 -22.75 -7.26
C GLU A 519 -3.75 -22.74 -5.98
N PHE A 520 -5.00 -22.26 -6.04
CA PHE A 520 -5.91 -22.30 -4.90
C PHE A 520 -6.09 -23.73 -4.39
N ASP A 521 -6.43 -24.66 -5.27
CA ASP A 521 -6.69 -26.06 -4.90
C ASP A 521 -5.43 -26.76 -4.35
N GLN A 522 -4.27 -26.48 -4.93
CA GLN A 522 -3.01 -27.15 -4.58
C GLN A 522 -2.35 -26.56 -3.33
N ASN A 523 -2.43 -25.25 -3.12
CA ASN A 523 -1.57 -24.56 -2.15
C ASN A 523 -2.31 -24.01 -0.91
N TYR A 524 -3.59 -23.65 -1.03
CA TYR A 524 -4.29 -22.97 0.08
C TYR A 524 -5.80 -23.18 0.16
N ARG A 525 -6.33 -24.26 -0.42
CA ARG A 525 -7.73 -24.64 -0.29
C ARG A 525 -8.13 -24.81 1.17
N ALA A 526 -8.97 -23.91 1.66
CA ALA A 526 -9.51 -23.92 3.01
C ALA A 526 -10.77 -23.06 3.11
N ASN A 527 -11.56 -23.28 4.16
CA ASN A 527 -12.75 -22.48 4.43
C ASN A 527 -12.39 -21.01 4.63
N VAL A 528 -13.12 -20.14 3.93
CA VAL A 528 -13.03 -18.67 3.98
C VAL A 528 -13.84 -18.12 5.16
N GLY A 529 -13.37 -17.04 5.78
CA GLY A 529 -14.04 -16.33 6.86
C GLY A 529 -13.52 -16.71 8.24
N ARG A 530 -14.16 -17.69 8.90
CA ARG A 530 -14.01 -17.93 10.36
C ARG A 530 -12.86 -18.84 10.77
N GLY A 531 -11.99 -19.25 9.84
CA GLY A 531 -10.92 -20.20 10.13
C GLY A 531 -9.67 -19.55 10.74
N VAL A 532 -9.21 -20.05 11.89
CA VAL A 532 -7.96 -19.59 12.54
C VAL A 532 -6.69 -20.18 11.92
N HIS A 533 -6.84 -21.27 11.16
CA HIS A 533 -5.75 -21.97 10.49
C HIS A 533 -5.07 -21.12 9.42
N ARG A 534 -3.78 -21.34 9.17
CA ARG A 534 -2.97 -20.56 8.21
C ARG A 534 -3.59 -20.55 6.82
N LEU A 535 -4.03 -21.70 6.30
CA LEU A 535 -4.60 -21.79 4.96
C LEU A 535 -5.94 -21.07 4.86
N SER A 536 -6.79 -21.15 5.89
CA SER A 536 -8.04 -20.38 5.96
C SER A 536 -7.80 -18.87 5.90
N LYS A 537 -6.74 -18.38 6.56
CA LYS A 537 -6.37 -16.95 6.50
C LYS A 537 -5.91 -16.54 5.10
N ILE A 538 -5.10 -17.37 4.43
CA ILE A 538 -4.65 -17.12 3.05
C ILE A 538 -5.84 -17.13 2.08
N ALA A 539 -6.70 -18.15 2.16
CA ALA A 539 -7.90 -18.27 1.35
C ALA A 539 -8.84 -17.07 1.56
N THR A 540 -9.07 -16.69 2.82
CA THR A 540 -9.91 -15.53 3.18
C THR A 540 -9.36 -14.24 2.59
N GLN A 541 -8.05 -14.05 2.70
CA GLN A 541 -7.40 -12.87 2.15
C GLN A 541 -7.52 -12.83 0.62
N LYS A 542 -7.19 -13.92 -0.08
CA LYS A 542 -7.33 -14.02 -1.56
C LYS A 542 -8.77 -13.80 -2.02
N TYR A 543 -9.75 -14.30 -1.25
CA TYR A 543 -11.18 -14.10 -1.50
C TYR A 543 -11.57 -12.60 -1.40
N TRP A 544 -11.14 -11.90 -0.35
CA TRP A 544 -11.40 -10.46 -0.20
C TRP A 544 -10.67 -9.61 -1.25
N HIS A 545 -9.46 -10.00 -1.64
CA HIS A 545 -8.74 -9.31 -2.71
C HIS A 545 -9.47 -9.45 -4.06
N ALA A 546 -10.12 -10.60 -4.31
CA ALA A 546 -10.95 -10.76 -5.49
C ALA A 546 -12.15 -9.77 -5.47
N HIS A 547 -12.79 -9.56 -4.32
CA HIS A 547 -13.88 -8.58 -4.18
C HIS A 547 -13.39 -7.17 -4.49
N GLN A 548 -12.25 -6.76 -3.92
CA GLN A 548 -11.66 -5.44 -4.15
C GLN A 548 -11.26 -5.23 -5.62
N LYS A 549 -10.66 -6.24 -6.27
CA LYS A 549 -10.30 -6.18 -7.68
C LYS A 549 -11.54 -6.01 -8.57
N VAL A 550 -12.61 -6.73 -8.26
CA VAL A 550 -13.88 -6.63 -8.98
C VAL A 550 -14.53 -5.26 -8.76
N ALA A 551 -14.58 -4.76 -7.53
CA ALA A 551 -15.11 -3.41 -7.23
C ALA A 551 -14.38 -2.34 -8.05
N LYS A 552 -13.04 -2.38 -8.02
CA LYS A 552 -12.20 -1.45 -8.79
C LYS A 552 -12.36 -1.60 -10.31
N PHE A 553 -12.59 -2.81 -10.81
CA PHE A 553 -12.77 -3.06 -12.25
C PHE A 553 -13.97 -2.30 -12.84
N ILE A 554 -15.01 -2.11 -12.03
CA ILE A 554 -16.24 -1.40 -12.42
C ILE A 554 -16.34 0.02 -11.81
N ASN A 555 -15.27 0.53 -11.18
CA ASN A 555 -15.26 1.78 -10.42
C ASN A 555 -16.37 1.86 -9.34
N GLY A 556 -16.61 0.74 -8.65
CA GLY A 556 -17.70 0.55 -7.69
C GLY A 556 -17.25 0.45 -6.24
N GLU A 557 -16.09 1.00 -5.86
CA GLU A 557 -15.57 0.89 -4.48
C GLU A 557 -16.46 1.54 -3.40
N ALA A 558 -17.43 2.37 -3.80
CA ALA A 558 -18.41 2.98 -2.90
C ALA A 558 -19.58 2.05 -2.52
N GLY A 559 -19.77 0.96 -3.26
CA GLY A 559 -20.83 -0.04 -3.01
C GLY A 559 -20.27 -1.42 -2.62
N THR A 560 -21.16 -2.41 -2.61
CA THR A 560 -20.86 -3.78 -2.18
C THR A 560 -20.84 -4.74 -3.34
N VAL A 561 -19.76 -5.50 -3.46
CA VAL A 561 -19.61 -6.61 -4.42
C VAL A 561 -20.04 -7.92 -3.75
N VAL A 562 -20.92 -8.66 -4.42
CA VAL A 562 -21.38 -9.99 -4.02
C VAL A 562 -21.06 -10.99 -5.13
N PHE A 563 -20.36 -12.06 -4.79
CA PHE A 563 -20.13 -13.17 -5.70
C PHE A 563 -21.33 -14.11 -5.76
N THR A 564 -21.73 -14.42 -6.99
CA THR A 564 -22.80 -15.36 -7.33
C THR A 564 -22.24 -16.43 -8.27
N LYS A 565 -23.07 -17.40 -8.67
CA LYS A 565 -22.73 -18.42 -9.66
C LYS A 565 -22.67 -17.85 -11.09
N ASN A 566 -23.47 -16.83 -11.38
CA ASN A 566 -23.61 -16.18 -12.68
C ASN A 566 -24.56 -14.96 -12.59
N SER A 567 -24.69 -14.21 -13.70
CA SER A 567 -25.62 -13.09 -13.84
C SER A 567 -27.07 -13.49 -13.56
N THR A 568 -27.48 -14.71 -13.94
CA THR A 568 -28.85 -15.19 -13.72
C THR A 568 -29.18 -15.29 -12.22
N GLU A 569 -28.26 -15.80 -11.39
CA GLU A 569 -28.45 -15.85 -9.94
C GLU A 569 -28.47 -14.44 -9.33
N ALA A 570 -27.58 -13.56 -9.77
CA ALA A 570 -27.55 -12.16 -9.35
C ALA A 570 -28.87 -11.43 -9.66
N LEU A 571 -29.40 -11.57 -10.89
CA LEU A 571 -30.67 -10.98 -11.30
C LEU A 571 -31.86 -11.54 -10.50
N ASN A 572 -31.86 -12.84 -10.21
CA ASN A 572 -32.88 -13.43 -9.34
C ASN A 572 -32.76 -12.93 -7.90
N MET A 573 -31.54 -12.68 -7.42
CA MET A 573 -31.31 -12.11 -6.09
C MET A 573 -31.85 -10.69 -6.00
N VAL A 574 -31.67 -9.84 -7.02
CA VAL A 574 -32.32 -8.52 -7.07
C VAL A 574 -33.83 -8.66 -7.15
N ALA A 575 -34.35 -9.44 -8.10
CA ALA A 575 -35.79 -9.58 -8.33
C ALA A 575 -36.56 -10.11 -7.11
N ARG A 576 -35.96 -11.00 -6.33
CA ARG A 576 -36.57 -11.59 -5.13
C ARG A 576 -36.21 -10.89 -3.84
N GLY A 577 -35.10 -10.16 -3.81
CA GLY A 577 -34.60 -9.44 -2.63
C GLY A 577 -35.23 -8.06 -2.48
N ILE A 578 -35.76 -7.45 -3.54
CA ILE A 578 -36.54 -6.21 -3.45
C ILE A 578 -37.96 -6.53 -2.94
N PRO A 579 -38.44 -5.87 -1.89
CA PRO A 579 -39.78 -6.09 -1.33
C PRO A 579 -40.87 -5.35 -2.13
N PHE A 580 -41.12 -5.78 -3.37
CA PHE A 580 -42.18 -5.24 -4.21
C PHE A 580 -43.57 -5.41 -3.60
N LYS A 581 -44.45 -4.43 -3.81
CA LYS A 581 -45.86 -4.45 -3.43
C LYS A 581 -46.73 -4.74 -4.64
N GLU A 582 -47.95 -5.23 -4.39
CA GLU A 582 -48.98 -5.34 -5.42
C GLU A 582 -49.22 -3.98 -6.07
N GLY A 583 -49.23 -3.95 -7.41
CA GLY A 583 -49.37 -2.74 -8.21
C GLY A 583 -48.06 -2.01 -8.53
N ASP A 584 -46.92 -2.36 -7.91
CA ASP A 584 -45.62 -1.82 -8.33
C ASP A 584 -45.27 -2.28 -9.75
N THR A 585 -44.52 -1.46 -10.47
CA THR A 585 -44.14 -1.72 -11.86
C THR A 585 -42.62 -1.84 -12.02
N VAL A 586 -42.19 -2.88 -12.75
CA VAL A 586 -40.83 -3.04 -13.28
C VAL A 586 -40.85 -2.72 -14.77
N VAL A 587 -39.95 -1.86 -15.21
CA VAL A 587 -39.76 -1.55 -16.63
C VAL A 587 -38.53 -2.31 -17.12
N ALA A 588 -38.71 -3.13 -18.15
CA ALA A 588 -37.63 -3.80 -18.87
C ALA A 588 -37.65 -3.41 -20.35
N THR A 589 -36.66 -3.86 -21.13
CA THR A 589 -36.61 -3.60 -22.58
C THR A 589 -36.90 -4.87 -23.38
N ILE A 590 -37.22 -4.73 -24.66
CA ILE A 590 -37.31 -5.87 -25.56
C ILE A 590 -35.95 -6.50 -25.89
N LEU A 591 -34.83 -5.82 -25.56
CA LEU A 591 -33.46 -6.28 -25.80
C LEU A 591 -32.97 -7.27 -24.73
N GLU A 592 -33.74 -7.53 -23.67
CA GLU A 592 -33.30 -8.33 -22.54
C GLU A 592 -33.04 -9.80 -22.91
N HIS A 593 -31.91 -10.31 -22.42
CA HIS A 593 -31.70 -11.76 -22.35
C HIS A 593 -32.74 -12.37 -21.39
N HIS A 594 -33.10 -13.66 -21.59
CA HIS A 594 -34.10 -14.34 -20.74
C HIS A 594 -33.79 -14.26 -19.23
N SER A 595 -32.50 -14.22 -18.85
CA SER A 595 -32.09 -14.04 -17.45
C SER A 595 -32.52 -12.69 -16.86
N ASN A 596 -32.63 -11.65 -17.67
CA ASN A 596 -33.08 -10.31 -17.28
C ASN A 596 -34.54 -10.03 -17.70
N LEU A 597 -35.32 -11.07 -18.01
CA LEU A 597 -36.75 -10.93 -18.32
C LEU A 597 -37.62 -11.84 -17.45
N LEU A 598 -37.27 -13.12 -17.37
CA LEU A 598 -38.07 -14.13 -16.68
C LEU A 598 -38.21 -13.90 -15.17
N PRO A 599 -37.19 -13.42 -14.42
CA PRO A 599 -37.35 -13.15 -12.98
C PRO A 599 -38.42 -12.10 -12.72
N TRP A 600 -38.46 -11.04 -13.52
CA TRP A 600 -39.45 -9.96 -13.41
C TRP A 600 -40.84 -10.43 -13.81
N ARG A 601 -40.95 -11.23 -14.88
CA ARG A 601 -42.23 -11.81 -15.29
C ARG A 601 -42.82 -12.75 -14.24
N ALA A 602 -41.97 -13.46 -13.48
CA ALA A 602 -42.42 -14.31 -12.38
C ALA A 602 -43.03 -13.51 -11.21
N LEU A 603 -42.69 -12.22 -11.06
CA LEU A 603 -43.28 -11.35 -10.04
C LEU A 603 -44.75 -10.98 -10.32
N ALA A 604 -45.26 -11.24 -11.53
CA ALA A 604 -46.67 -11.08 -11.84
C ALA A 604 -47.58 -11.91 -10.92
N ALA A 605 -47.11 -13.09 -10.48
CA ALA A 605 -47.82 -13.91 -9.49
C ALA A 605 -47.94 -13.24 -8.11
N LYS A 606 -47.14 -12.20 -7.83
CA LYS A 606 -47.18 -11.35 -6.63
C LYS A 606 -47.88 -10.00 -6.88
N GLY A 607 -48.51 -9.81 -8.05
CA GLY A 607 -49.19 -8.56 -8.41
C GLY A 607 -48.28 -7.44 -8.89
N VAL A 608 -47.01 -7.73 -9.24
CA VAL A 608 -46.08 -6.74 -9.82
C VAL A 608 -46.29 -6.68 -11.34
N ASN A 609 -46.44 -5.48 -11.88
CA ASN A 609 -46.59 -5.26 -13.31
C ASN A 609 -45.22 -5.26 -14.00
N LEU A 610 -45.15 -5.82 -15.21
CA LEU A 610 -43.95 -5.76 -16.06
C LEU A 610 -44.29 -4.99 -17.34
N ARG A 611 -43.61 -3.86 -17.55
CA ARG A 611 -43.73 -3.07 -18.78
C ARG A 611 -42.49 -3.23 -19.64
N ILE A 612 -42.66 -3.50 -20.93
CA ILE A 612 -41.57 -3.71 -21.88
C ILE A 612 -41.49 -2.52 -22.82
N VAL A 613 -40.38 -1.79 -22.79
CA VAL A 613 -40.07 -0.73 -23.74
C VAL A 613 -39.52 -1.32 -25.03
N GLY A 614 -40.02 -0.83 -26.16
CA GLY A 614 -39.66 -1.28 -27.48
C GLY A 614 -38.30 -0.76 -27.97
N ILE A 615 -38.01 -1.07 -29.22
CA ILE A 615 -36.87 -0.55 -29.98
C ILE A 615 -37.37 0.11 -31.25
N ARG A 616 -36.55 1.00 -31.81
CA ARG A 616 -36.76 1.60 -33.11
C ARG A 616 -36.33 0.64 -34.23
N GLU A 617 -36.63 1.00 -35.47
CA GLU A 617 -36.27 0.21 -36.65
C GLU A 617 -34.76 0.00 -36.81
N ASP A 618 -33.94 0.88 -36.22
CA ASP A 618 -32.48 0.78 -36.19
C ASP A 618 -31.92 -0.06 -35.03
N PHE A 619 -32.80 -0.80 -34.34
CA PHE A 619 -32.50 -1.61 -33.16
C PHE A 619 -31.99 -0.84 -31.93
N THR A 620 -32.12 0.50 -31.91
CA THR A 620 -31.85 1.30 -30.72
C THR A 620 -33.06 1.30 -29.78
N LEU A 621 -32.81 1.45 -28.47
CA LEU A 621 -33.87 1.54 -27.47
C LEU A 621 -34.76 2.76 -27.71
N ASP A 622 -36.09 2.59 -27.62
CA ASP A 622 -37.00 3.74 -27.73
C ASP A 622 -36.99 4.56 -26.43
N MET A 623 -36.09 5.55 -26.39
CA MET A 623 -35.94 6.45 -25.24
C MET A 623 -37.16 7.36 -25.02
N ASP A 624 -37.94 7.67 -26.06
CA ASP A 624 -39.15 8.50 -25.90
C ASP A 624 -40.28 7.71 -25.23
N GLU A 625 -40.41 6.44 -25.56
CA GLU A 625 -41.31 5.53 -24.85
C GLU A 625 -40.88 5.39 -23.38
N LEU A 626 -39.60 5.15 -23.11
CA LEU A 626 -39.11 5.04 -21.72
C LEU A 626 -39.38 6.30 -20.90
N ARG A 627 -39.14 7.49 -21.47
CA ARG A 627 -39.45 8.78 -20.81
C ARG A 627 -40.93 8.90 -20.51
N THR A 628 -41.79 8.63 -21.49
CA THR A 628 -43.25 8.66 -21.32
C THR A 628 -43.69 7.73 -20.18
N VAL A 629 -43.17 6.50 -20.13
CA VAL A 629 -43.48 5.54 -19.06
C VAL A 629 -43.08 6.07 -17.69
N LEU A 630 -41.86 6.60 -17.55
CA LEU A 630 -41.36 7.14 -16.27
C LEU A 630 -42.08 8.45 -15.85
N GLU A 631 -42.65 9.19 -16.80
CA GLU A 631 -43.42 10.40 -16.53
C GLU A 631 -44.84 10.08 -16.07
N GLU A 632 -45.53 9.21 -16.79
CA GLU A 632 -46.95 8.89 -16.57
C GLU A 632 -47.16 7.91 -15.41
N ASP A 633 -46.27 6.92 -15.24
CA ASP A 633 -46.48 5.84 -14.28
C ASP A 633 -45.65 6.03 -12.99
N LYS A 634 -46.32 6.47 -11.92
CA LYS A 634 -45.71 6.65 -10.58
C LYS A 634 -45.55 5.34 -9.80
N SER A 635 -46.06 4.22 -10.33
CA SER A 635 -45.89 2.89 -9.72
C SER A 635 -44.56 2.26 -10.07
N VAL A 636 -43.78 2.84 -11.00
CA VAL A 636 -42.46 2.32 -11.37
C VAL A 636 -41.53 2.35 -10.14
N ARG A 637 -40.92 1.20 -9.85
CA ARG A 637 -39.94 1.04 -8.75
C ARG A 637 -38.56 0.67 -9.26
N LEU A 638 -38.49 -0.02 -10.39
CA LEU A 638 -37.23 -0.49 -10.95
C LEU A 638 -37.28 -0.37 -12.48
N VAL A 639 -36.21 0.17 -13.05
CA VAL A 639 -35.86 0.01 -14.46
C VAL A 639 -34.73 -1.01 -14.53
N THR A 640 -34.92 -2.06 -15.33
CA THR A 640 -33.89 -3.06 -15.60
C THR A 640 -33.53 -3.06 -17.07
N VAL A 641 -32.25 -2.91 -17.40
CA VAL A 641 -31.79 -2.80 -18.78
C VAL A 641 -30.54 -3.61 -19.03
N THR A 642 -30.45 -4.26 -20.18
CA THR A 642 -29.19 -4.78 -20.68
C THR A 642 -28.28 -3.62 -21.08
N HIS A 643 -27.02 -3.64 -20.66
CA HIS A 643 -26.04 -2.63 -21.08
C HIS A 643 -25.62 -2.86 -22.55
N ALA A 644 -25.59 -4.12 -22.99
CA ALA A 644 -25.36 -4.49 -24.38
C ALA A 644 -26.10 -5.80 -24.71
N SER A 645 -26.91 -5.77 -25.77
CA SER A 645 -27.67 -6.95 -26.21
C SER A 645 -26.74 -8.08 -26.66
N ASN A 646 -27.01 -9.30 -26.21
CA ASN A 646 -26.28 -10.50 -26.64
C ASN A 646 -26.66 -10.98 -28.06
N VAL A 647 -27.69 -10.38 -28.67
CA VAL A 647 -28.17 -10.75 -30.01
C VAL A 647 -27.74 -9.70 -31.04
N THR A 648 -28.15 -8.44 -30.84
CA THR A 648 -27.88 -7.36 -31.81
C THR A 648 -26.55 -6.66 -31.57
N GLY A 649 -25.96 -6.80 -30.37
CA GLY A 649 -24.81 -6.00 -29.96
C GLY A 649 -25.16 -4.53 -29.64
N THR A 650 -26.43 -4.13 -29.70
CA THR A 650 -26.89 -2.77 -29.38
C THR A 650 -26.47 -2.42 -27.96
N VAL A 651 -25.75 -1.30 -27.80
CA VAL A 651 -25.42 -0.72 -26.49
C VAL A 651 -26.52 0.26 -26.09
N THR A 652 -27.12 0.05 -24.93
CA THR A 652 -28.18 0.95 -24.43
C THR A 652 -27.58 2.23 -23.83
N PRO A 653 -28.27 3.37 -23.87
CA PRO A 653 -27.78 4.64 -23.31
C PRO A 653 -27.94 4.68 -21.78
N VAL A 654 -27.27 3.76 -21.06
CA VAL A 654 -27.46 3.53 -19.62
C VAL A 654 -27.23 4.79 -18.78
N GLU A 655 -26.24 5.63 -19.10
CA GLU A 655 -25.98 6.88 -18.38
C GLU A 655 -27.16 7.87 -18.48
N GLU A 656 -27.83 7.93 -19.62
CA GLU A 656 -29.04 8.74 -19.77
C GLU A 656 -30.21 8.13 -18.99
N ILE A 657 -30.38 6.82 -19.05
CA ILE A 657 -31.40 6.09 -18.28
C ILE A 657 -31.18 6.29 -16.77
N GLY A 658 -29.94 6.23 -16.30
CA GLY A 658 -29.58 6.47 -14.90
C GLY A 658 -29.92 7.88 -14.43
N ARG A 659 -29.69 8.90 -15.27
CA ARG A 659 -30.14 10.28 -14.97
C ARG A 659 -31.66 10.35 -14.84
N LEU A 660 -32.40 9.77 -15.79
CA LEU A 660 -33.87 9.74 -15.74
C LEU A 660 -34.40 9.00 -14.51
N CYS A 661 -33.82 7.84 -14.18
CA CYS A 661 -34.19 7.05 -13.01
C CYS A 661 -33.97 7.85 -11.72
N LYS A 662 -32.80 8.49 -11.60
CA LYS A 662 -32.45 9.34 -10.44
C LYS A 662 -33.39 10.54 -10.29
N GLU A 663 -33.75 11.21 -11.39
CA GLU A 663 -34.71 12.33 -11.37
C GLU A 663 -36.10 11.91 -10.89
N LYS A 664 -36.51 10.66 -11.15
CA LYS A 664 -37.82 10.12 -10.77
C LYS A 664 -37.78 9.32 -9.46
N GLY A 665 -36.61 9.14 -8.83
CA GLY A 665 -36.46 8.32 -7.62
C GLY A 665 -36.72 6.83 -7.85
N VAL A 666 -36.40 6.33 -9.04
CA VAL A 666 -36.55 4.93 -9.46
C VAL A 666 -35.19 4.24 -9.45
N ALA A 667 -35.14 2.98 -8.99
CA ALA A 667 -33.89 2.23 -8.97
C ALA A 667 -33.50 1.73 -10.38
N LEU A 668 -32.20 1.65 -10.66
CA LEU A 668 -31.65 1.14 -11.92
C LEU A 668 -30.86 -0.16 -11.72
N CYS A 669 -31.32 -1.24 -12.35
CA CYS A 669 -30.60 -2.52 -12.46
C CYS A 669 -30.01 -2.67 -13.87
N VAL A 670 -28.72 -2.93 -13.97
CA VAL A 670 -28.01 -3.02 -15.25
C VAL A 670 -27.42 -4.42 -15.44
N ASP A 671 -27.89 -5.13 -16.46
CA ASP A 671 -27.27 -6.39 -16.92
C ASP A 671 -26.08 -6.08 -17.82
N GLY A 672 -24.89 -6.11 -17.23
CA GLY A 672 -23.60 -5.89 -17.85
C GLY A 672 -22.93 -7.15 -18.39
N ALA A 673 -23.64 -8.29 -18.53
CA ALA A 673 -23.01 -9.57 -18.89
C ALA A 673 -22.20 -9.53 -20.20
N GLN A 674 -22.64 -8.75 -21.20
CA GLN A 674 -21.90 -8.54 -22.45
C GLN A 674 -21.06 -7.26 -22.44
N ALA A 675 -21.46 -6.22 -21.71
CA ALA A 675 -20.72 -4.97 -21.71
C ALA A 675 -19.41 -5.06 -20.90
N ALA A 676 -19.43 -5.75 -19.75
CA ALA A 676 -18.28 -5.89 -18.86
C ALA A 676 -17.01 -6.46 -19.54
N PRO A 677 -17.06 -7.50 -20.39
CA PRO A 677 -15.86 -7.99 -21.09
C PRO A 677 -15.37 -7.08 -22.22
N HIS A 678 -16.20 -6.17 -22.73
CA HIS A 678 -15.91 -5.42 -23.97
C HIS A 678 -15.71 -3.92 -23.75
N ARG A 679 -16.06 -3.38 -22.58
CA ARG A 679 -16.06 -1.94 -22.31
C ARG A 679 -15.58 -1.66 -20.89
N LYS A 680 -14.93 -0.50 -20.72
CA LYS A 680 -14.68 0.04 -19.39
C LYS A 680 -16.00 0.41 -18.75
N VAL A 681 -16.24 -0.08 -17.53
CA VAL A 681 -17.47 0.16 -16.78
C VAL A 681 -17.17 1.15 -15.64
N ASP A 682 -18.09 2.08 -15.43
CA ASP A 682 -18.07 3.01 -14.30
C ASP A 682 -19.49 3.10 -13.72
N VAL A 683 -19.77 2.31 -12.69
CA VAL A 683 -21.13 2.19 -12.12
C VAL A 683 -21.62 3.47 -11.46
N GLU A 684 -20.70 4.32 -11.00
CA GLU A 684 -21.02 5.64 -10.46
C GLU A 684 -21.46 6.58 -11.58
N ALA A 685 -20.71 6.65 -12.68
CA ALA A 685 -21.07 7.46 -13.84
C ALA A 685 -22.39 7.00 -14.48
N LEU A 686 -22.62 5.68 -14.53
CA LEU A 686 -23.87 5.12 -15.05
C LEU A 686 -25.09 5.42 -14.18
N GLY A 687 -24.90 5.81 -12.91
CA GLY A 687 -26.00 5.99 -11.96
C GLY A 687 -26.72 4.67 -11.64
N ALA A 688 -26.03 3.53 -11.71
CA ALA A 688 -26.61 2.23 -11.42
C ALA A 688 -26.83 2.05 -9.91
N ASP A 689 -27.89 1.35 -9.52
CA ASP A 689 -28.08 0.84 -8.15
C ASP A 689 -27.64 -0.62 -8.05
N TYR A 690 -27.79 -1.37 -9.15
CA TYR A 690 -27.31 -2.74 -9.28
C TYR A 690 -26.58 -2.91 -10.62
N TYR A 691 -25.41 -3.53 -10.60
CA TYR A 691 -24.66 -3.87 -11.82
C TYR A 691 -24.22 -5.33 -11.80
N ILE A 692 -24.58 -6.08 -12.84
CA ILE A 692 -24.50 -7.55 -12.83
C ILE A 692 -23.70 -8.06 -14.02
N PHE A 693 -22.81 -9.04 -13.81
CA PHE A 693 -22.11 -9.70 -14.91
C PHE A 693 -21.63 -11.11 -14.53
N SER A 694 -21.20 -11.87 -15.56
CA SER A 694 -20.75 -13.26 -15.44
C SER A 694 -19.28 -13.40 -15.77
N GLY A 695 -18.53 -14.14 -14.96
CA GLY A 695 -17.10 -14.38 -15.14
C GLY A 695 -16.76 -15.16 -16.41
N HIS A 696 -17.57 -16.17 -16.77
CA HIS A 696 -17.33 -17.02 -17.95
C HIS A 696 -17.39 -16.30 -19.31
N LYS A 697 -17.98 -15.10 -19.35
CA LYS A 697 -17.97 -14.23 -20.54
C LYS A 697 -16.78 -13.26 -20.58
N MET A 698 -16.02 -13.19 -19.49
CA MET A 698 -14.87 -12.30 -19.30
C MET A 698 -13.60 -13.07 -18.95
N LEU A 699 -13.36 -14.18 -19.65
CA LEU A 699 -12.19 -15.06 -19.52
C LEU A 699 -12.08 -15.80 -18.17
N GLY A 700 -13.03 -15.59 -17.27
CA GLY A 700 -13.10 -16.21 -15.95
C GLY A 700 -13.69 -17.62 -15.99
N PRO A 701 -13.62 -18.36 -14.87
CA PRO A 701 -14.16 -19.71 -14.79
C PRO A 701 -15.70 -19.71 -14.75
N THR A 702 -16.31 -20.83 -15.15
CA THR A 702 -17.74 -21.08 -14.93
C THR A 702 -18.07 -21.10 -13.44
N GLY A 703 -19.32 -20.76 -13.08
CA GLY A 703 -19.73 -20.71 -11.68
C GLY A 703 -19.23 -19.46 -10.94
N THR A 704 -18.81 -18.43 -11.67
CA THR A 704 -18.50 -17.12 -11.13
C THR A 704 -19.37 -16.04 -11.77
N GLY A 705 -20.04 -15.27 -10.93
CA GLY A 705 -20.87 -14.12 -11.27
C GLY A 705 -20.72 -13.04 -10.23
N VAL A 706 -21.15 -11.84 -10.58
CA VAL A 706 -21.03 -10.65 -9.74
C VAL A 706 -22.37 -9.94 -9.73
N LEU A 707 -22.83 -9.61 -8.53
CA LEU A 707 -23.75 -8.50 -8.28
C LEU A 707 -22.96 -7.41 -7.57
N TRP A 708 -22.92 -6.22 -8.14
CA TRP A 708 -22.59 -5.02 -7.39
C TRP A 708 -23.88 -4.30 -7.01
N MET A 709 -23.97 -3.83 -5.77
CA MET A 709 -25.08 -3.02 -5.28
C MET A 709 -24.55 -1.75 -4.63
N ARG A 710 -25.21 -0.62 -4.93
CA ARG A 710 -24.85 0.68 -4.34
C ARG A 710 -25.09 0.68 -2.82
N GLU A 711 -26.22 0.13 -2.40
CA GLU A 711 -26.59 -0.02 -0.99
C GLU A 711 -26.96 -1.48 -0.72
N GLU A 712 -26.67 -1.97 0.49
CA GLU A 712 -26.99 -3.33 0.94
C GLU A 712 -28.46 -3.45 1.37
N ASN A 713 -29.37 -3.38 0.40
CA ASN A 713 -30.81 -3.22 0.62
C ASN A 713 -31.65 -4.42 0.14
N LEU A 714 -31.03 -5.55 -0.16
CA LEU A 714 -31.71 -6.75 -0.64
C LEU A 714 -31.91 -7.78 0.46
N GLU A 715 -33.09 -8.39 0.50
CA GLU A 715 -33.31 -9.59 1.31
C GLU A 715 -32.50 -10.78 0.75
N PRO A 716 -31.81 -11.58 1.59
CA PRO A 716 -31.01 -12.70 1.13
C PRO A 716 -31.84 -13.75 0.39
N LEU A 717 -31.41 -14.13 -0.82
CA LEU A 717 -32.07 -15.19 -1.61
C LEU A 717 -31.94 -16.57 -0.97
N PHE A 718 -30.84 -16.81 -0.25
CA PHE A 718 -30.56 -18.06 0.45
C PHE A 718 -30.25 -17.74 1.91
N LEU A 719 -30.72 -18.60 2.83
CA LEU A 719 -30.35 -18.54 4.25
C LEU A 719 -29.53 -19.78 4.59
N GLY A 720 -28.34 -19.58 5.16
CA GLY A 720 -27.43 -20.68 5.49
C GLY A 720 -26.09 -20.25 6.10
N GLY A 721 -25.19 -21.21 6.24
CA GLY A 721 -23.87 -20.99 6.82
C GLY A 721 -23.04 -19.97 6.03
N GLY A 722 -22.41 -19.03 6.74
CA GLY A 722 -21.62 -17.94 6.15
C GLY A 722 -22.36 -16.60 6.03
N MET A 723 -23.69 -16.59 6.20
CA MET A 723 -24.54 -15.38 6.08
C MET A 723 -25.13 -14.90 7.41
N VAL A 724 -24.91 -15.63 8.50
CA VAL A 724 -25.50 -15.34 9.83
C VAL A 724 -24.39 -15.15 10.87
N GLU A 725 -24.44 -14.07 11.65
CA GLU A 725 -23.52 -13.81 12.77
C GLU A 725 -23.74 -14.83 13.90
N SER A 726 -25.00 -14.97 14.35
CA SER A 726 -25.42 -15.92 15.38
C SER A 726 -26.78 -16.54 15.07
N VAL A 727 -27.02 -17.75 15.58
CA VAL A 727 -28.30 -18.47 15.45
C VAL A 727 -28.72 -18.94 16.86
N SER A 728 -30.00 -18.79 17.18
CA SER A 728 -30.67 -19.36 18.35
C SER A 728 -31.82 -20.28 17.92
N ASP A 729 -32.46 -20.95 18.88
CA ASP A 729 -33.56 -21.89 18.60
C ASP A 729 -34.75 -21.21 17.89
N ASP A 730 -34.98 -19.91 18.14
CA ASP A 730 -36.13 -19.15 17.63
C ASP A 730 -35.77 -18.04 16.62
N SER A 731 -34.48 -17.75 16.39
CA SER A 731 -34.07 -16.59 15.58
C SER A 731 -32.64 -16.68 15.04
N PHE A 732 -32.28 -15.80 14.11
CA PHE A 732 -30.90 -15.60 13.70
C PHE A 732 -30.58 -14.12 13.50
N VAL A 733 -29.30 -13.77 13.63
CA VAL A 733 -28.77 -12.45 13.31
C VAL A 733 -28.00 -12.59 11.99
N PRO A 734 -28.37 -11.86 10.92
CA PRO A 734 -27.58 -11.80 9.69
C PRO A 734 -26.15 -11.31 9.96
N ALA A 735 -25.16 -11.85 9.26
CA ALA A 735 -23.81 -11.30 9.28
C ALA A 735 -23.83 -9.95 8.54
N SER A 736 -23.26 -8.91 9.18
CA SER A 736 -23.03 -7.61 8.57
C SER A 736 -21.79 -7.58 7.68
#